data_AF-A0AA86MFQ1-F1
#
_entry.id   AF-A0AA86MFQ1-F1
#
_cell.length_a   1.000
_cell.length_b   1.000
_cell.length_c   1.000
_cell.angle_alpha   90.00
_cell.angle_beta   90.00
_cell.angle_gamma   90.00
#
_symmetry.space_group_name_H-M   'P 1'
#
loop_
_entity.id
_entity.type
_entity.pdbx_description
1 polymer ?
#
loop_
_entity_poly.entity_id
_entity_poly.type
_entity_poly.pdbx_seq_one_letter_code
_entity_poly.pdbx_strand_id
1 'polypeptide(L)'
;MNRLITLSGSAPLDEMHFRSARLHESLSENSTGTVSLESDSATLNADDFLGKTLCLAFETRAQSLRYFDGVIVEMEQASLAAGGRCSYRLELKSWTWLLGKNQEFRVYQNKSVTTIVAEVIARHSHSAVRFSDRTQGAKRVWDYVVQFGESDLNFVRRILEQEGIYFFFEHAKNQHTLVLVDSASAHPTYPAYDTLAYDPSVAGGRLTPEEMIAGMSLRKSIEPPRHAHSDYNFKTPSTSLLVTSQGNTEGYNAAYEVFEYPGEYDNEGEGAHYSRLRVEEAQSRQQVFHASTAARGVCNGHLISTVCKDNSAFSKSLLIISTLVNIHEAEPEASSGTQSSFDCQFQGIEASHPFRPERKSRKPHVKGPLPALVVGPEGREIHTDEFGRIKVQFYWDRYGQRNENSSCWVRVASPVAGKGWGFIAIPRIGQEVIVSFEDGDPDRPLVTGVTYNAEQQVPYPLPDHKTVSGWRSHSSEKGSPSNFNELRFEDKLGSEYVWFQAEKDYLSLIKNDSHEEIGNDSHRLIHGNLIEEIKQDVSRTVLGKLSQQIEQALHLTVNDDLLAKVQGLLGVINQGQIAVSTTGQCSIKSSGSTDLQAEGNLSLGTSAQGNLKAGSSLKLTAGSTLSLNVGGSSIVISASGIVFNGPFISVNSGGGGAGAASASPAPPETAQAPEVVEPPVDPIP
;
A
#
# COMPACT_ATOMS: atom_id res chain seq x y z
N MET A 1 -69.09 -15.41 -12.84
CA MET A 1 -68.03 -16.39 -12.47
C MET A 1 -67.03 -15.64 -11.62
N ASN A 2 -66.95 -15.94 -10.32
CA ASN A 2 -65.99 -15.30 -9.42
C ASN A 2 -64.60 -15.89 -9.69
N ARG A 3 -63.82 -15.25 -10.57
CA ARG A 3 -62.41 -15.61 -10.77
C ARG A 3 -61.64 -15.23 -9.51
N LEU A 4 -60.86 -16.16 -8.98
CA LEU A 4 -60.08 -15.97 -7.75
C LEU A 4 -58.84 -15.08 -8.00
N ILE A 5 -58.33 -15.11 -9.23
CA ILE A 5 -57.11 -14.41 -9.65
C ILE A 5 -57.40 -13.57 -10.88
N THR A 6 -56.89 -12.33 -10.88
CA THR A 6 -56.80 -11.48 -12.07
C THR A 6 -55.34 -11.31 -12.46
N LEU A 7 -55.04 -11.46 -13.76
CA LEU A 7 -53.71 -11.26 -14.30
C LEU A 7 -53.60 -9.85 -14.91
N SER A 8 -52.47 -9.18 -14.69
CA SER A 8 -52.11 -7.94 -15.37
C SER A 8 -50.60 -7.86 -15.55
N GLY A 9 -50.09 -6.88 -16.30
CA GLY A 9 -48.64 -6.71 -16.49
C GLY A 9 -48.32 -6.15 -17.86
N SER A 10 -47.04 -6.26 -18.25
CA SER A 10 -46.61 -5.90 -19.62
C SER A 10 -46.57 -7.09 -20.58
N ALA A 11 -46.68 -8.32 -20.07
CA ALA A 11 -46.84 -9.52 -20.90
C ALA A 11 -48.17 -9.54 -21.68
N PRO A 12 -48.23 -10.18 -22.85
CA PRO A 12 -49.48 -10.33 -23.61
C PRO A 12 -50.37 -11.40 -22.95
N LEU A 13 -51.43 -10.96 -22.26
CA LEU A 13 -52.27 -11.82 -21.40
C LEU A 13 -53.70 -12.03 -21.92
N ASP A 14 -54.08 -11.42 -23.05
CA ASP A 14 -55.47 -11.37 -23.52
C ASP A 14 -56.06 -12.77 -23.82
N GLU A 15 -55.22 -13.70 -24.27
CA GLU A 15 -55.60 -15.09 -24.58
C GLU A 15 -55.22 -16.08 -23.47
N MET A 16 -54.88 -15.60 -22.27
CA MET A 16 -54.42 -16.43 -21.15
C MET A 16 -55.47 -16.61 -20.07
N HIS A 17 -55.53 -17.83 -19.55
CA HIS A 17 -56.38 -18.22 -18.44
C HIS A 17 -55.54 -18.79 -17.31
N PHE A 18 -55.71 -18.23 -16.11
CA PHE A 18 -55.01 -18.71 -14.92
C PHE A 18 -55.51 -20.11 -14.51
N ARG A 19 -54.59 -20.98 -14.08
CA ARG A 19 -54.90 -22.31 -13.52
C ARG A 19 -54.34 -22.50 -12.13
N SER A 20 -53.05 -22.25 -11.97
CA SER A 20 -52.40 -22.40 -10.68
C SER A 20 -51.18 -21.50 -10.55
N ALA A 21 -50.82 -21.19 -9.32
CA ALA A 21 -49.55 -20.55 -9.01
C ALA A 21 -48.95 -21.13 -7.73
N ARG A 22 -47.63 -21.24 -7.74
CA ARG A 22 -46.82 -21.49 -6.55
C ARG A 22 -45.89 -20.31 -6.36
N LEU A 23 -46.16 -19.49 -5.36
CA LEU A 23 -45.45 -18.23 -5.08
C LEU A 23 -44.62 -18.41 -3.81
N HIS A 24 -43.34 -18.06 -3.85
CA HIS A 24 -42.45 -18.14 -2.72
C HIS A 24 -41.74 -16.81 -2.51
N GLU A 25 -41.80 -16.31 -1.28
CA GLU A 25 -41.16 -15.08 -0.84
C GLU A 25 -40.40 -15.38 0.46
N SER A 26 -39.23 -14.77 0.64
CA SER A 26 -38.48 -14.84 1.90
C SER A 26 -37.63 -13.59 2.07
N LEU A 27 -37.39 -13.19 3.32
CA LEU A 27 -36.46 -12.10 3.60
C LEU A 27 -35.06 -12.44 3.04
N SER A 28 -34.43 -11.43 2.45
CA SER A 28 -33.12 -11.51 1.80
C SER A 28 -33.00 -12.48 0.62
N GLU A 29 -34.11 -12.99 0.10
CA GLU A 29 -34.12 -13.82 -1.10
C GLU A 29 -34.98 -13.18 -2.20
N ASN A 30 -34.70 -13.56 -3.45
CA ASN A 30 -35.56 -13.14 -4.56
C ASN A 30 -36.93 -13.80 -4.41
N SER A 31 -38.00 -13.04 -4.63
CA SER A 31 -39.33 -13.66 -4.77
C SER A 31 -39.38 -14.47 -6.06
N THR A 32 -40.02 -15.64 -6.01
CA THR A 32 -40.11 -16.58 -7.12
C THR A 32 -41.56 -17.05 -7.27
N GLY A 33 -42.05 -17.18 -8.50
CA GLY A 33 -43.39 -17.67 -8.75
C GLY A 33 -43.46 -18.57 -9.97
N THR A 34 -43.97 -19.79 -9.81
CA THR A 34 -44.31 -20.66 -10.95
C THR A 34 -45.79 -20.49 -11.24
N VAL A 35 -46.14 -19.99 -12.43
CA VAL A 35 -47.52 -19.72 -12.83
C VAL A 35 -47.90 -20.62 -14.00
N SER A 36 -48.96 -21.41 -13.84
CA SER A 36 -49.52 -22.23 -14.92
C SER A 36 -50.72 -21.52 -15.53
N LEU A 37 -50.65 -21.32 -16.84
CA LEU A 37 -51.65 -20.67 -17.67
C LEU A 37 -52.11 -21.65 -18.76
N GLU A 38 -53.32 -21.41 -19.26
CA GLU A 38 -53.81 -22.04 -20.48
C GLU A 38 -54.18 -20.99 -21.51
N SER A 39 -53.97 -21.31 -22.78
CA SER A 39 -54.40 -20.48 -23.91
C SER A 39 -55.05 -21.33 -24.99
N ASP A 40 -55.96 -20.73 -25.75
CA ASP A 40 -56.50 -21.33 -26.97
C ASP A 40 -55.44 -21.33 -28.10
N SER A 41 -54.37 -20.55 -27.98
CA SER A 41 -53.25 -20.50 -28.92
C SER A 41 -52.11 -21.44 -28.53
N ALA A 42 -51.69 -22.31 -29.45
CA ALA A 42 -50.54 -23.21 -29.29
C ALA A 42 -49.22 -22.63 -29.85
N THR A 43 -49.24 -21.38 -30.33
CA THR A 43 -48.13 -20.74 -31.05
C THR A 43 -47.59 -19.48 -30.36
N LEU A 44 -47.78 -19.36 -29.05
CA LEU A 44 -47.28 -18.20 -28.31
C LEU A 44 -45.75 -18.20 -28.31
N ASN A 45 -45.15 -17.07 -28.69
CA ASN A 45 -43.69 -16.94 -28.73
C ASN A 45 -43.16 -16.50 -27.37
N ALA A 46 -42.21 -17.26 -26.81
CA ALA A 46 -41.58 -16.94 -25.53
C ALA A 46 -40.89 -15.57 -25.52
N ASP A 47 -40.34 -15.11 -26.65
CA ASP A 47 -39.68 -13.81 -26.77
C ASP A 47 -40.62 -12.63 -26.47
N ASP A 48 -41.93 -12.81 -26.67
CA ASP A 48 -42.93 -11.80 -26.34
C ASP A 48 -43.23 -11.72 -24.84
N PHE A 49 -42.76 -12.67 -24.02
CA PHE A 49 -42.99 -12.74 -22.58
C PHE A 49 -41.70 -12.47 -21.78
N LEU A 50 -40.56 -12.99 -22.22
CA LEU A 50 -39.29 -12.88 -21.48
C LEU A 50 -38.91 -11.42 -21.19
N GLY A 51 -38.52 -11.14 -19.95
CA GLY A 51 -38.17 -9.79 -19.49
C GLY A 51 -39.36 -8.87 -19.21
N LYS A 52 -40.58 -9.24 -19.61
CA LYS A 52 -41.80 -8.50 -19.26
C LYS A 52 -42.27 -8.87 -17.86
N THR A 53 -43.19 -8.08 -17.32
CA THR A 53 -43.76 -8.29 -15.98
C THR A 53 -45.11 -9.00 -16.05
N LEU A 54 -45.35 -9.88 -15.08
CA LEU A 54 -46.65 -10.50 -14.79
C LEU A 54 -47.00 -10.23 -13.32
N CYS A 55 -48.22 -9.74 -13.12
CA CYS A 55 -48.81 -9.41 -11.84
C CYS A 55 -50.07 -10.25 -11.61
N LEU A 56 -50.10 -10.98 -10.50
CA LEU A 56 -51.26 -11.72 -10.01
C LEU A 56 -51.95 -10.87 -8.95
N ALA A 57 -53.24 -10.62 -9.11
CA ALA A 57 -54.07 -9.95 -8.13
C ALA A 57 -55.11 -10.92 -7.57
N PHE A 58 -55.20 -11.02 -6.25
CA PHE A 58 -56.24 -11.78 -5.55
C PHE A 58 -56.94 -10.94 -4.48
N GLU A 59 -58.24 -11.14 -4.34
CA GLU A 59 -59.09 -10.40 -3.41
C GLU A 59 -58.93 -10.93 -1.98
N THR A 60 -58.73 -10.04 -1.03
CA THR A 60 -58.62 -10.36 0.40
C THR A 60 -59.97 -10.30 1.09
N ARG A 61 -60.07 -10.77 2.35
CA ARG A 61 -61.30 -10.65 3.17
C ARG A 61 -61.75 -9.20 3.40
N ALA A 62 -60.84 -8.24 3.23
CA ALA A 62 -61.11 -6.82 3.36
C ALA A 62 -61.60 -6.18 2.03
N GLN A 63 -61.91 -6.98 1.01
CA GLN A 63 -62.27 -6.52 -0.33
C GLN A 63 -61.19 -5.64 -0.99
N SER A 64 -59.94 -5.78 -0.54
CA SER A 64 -58.78 -5.16 -1.17
C SER A 64 -58.06 -6.19 -2.05
N LEU A 65 -57.29 -5.71 -3.03
CA LEU A 65 -56.46 -6.56 -3.88
C LEU A 65 -55.04 -6.67 -3.31
N ARG A 66 -54.58 -7.90 -3.08
CA ARG A 66 -53.16 -8.21 -2.88
C ARG A 66 -52.54 -8.56 -4.22
N TYR A 67 -51.29 -8.13 -4.42
CA TYR A 67 -50.54 -8.36 -5.63
C TYR A 67 -49.34 -9.28 -5.38
N PHE A 68 -48.96 -10.04 -6.40
CA PHE A 68 -47.64 -10.62 -6.57
C PHE A 68 -47.17 -10.28 -7.98
N ASP A 69 -46.09 -9.54 -8.09
CA ASP A 69 -45.55 -9.03 -9.35
C ASP A 69 -44.11 -9.51 -9.53
N GLY A 70 -43.77 -9.98 -10.72
CA GLY A 70 -42.44 -10.45 -11.05
C GLY A 70 -42.12 -10.31 -12.53
N VAL A 71 -40.83 -10.40 -12.84
CA VAL A 71 -40.31 -10.46 -14.20
C VAL A 71 -40.38 -11.91 -14.67
N ILE A 72 -40.90 -12.13 -15.88
CA ILE A 72 -40.90 -13.44 -16.52
C ILE A 72 -39.48 -13.75 -17.00
N VAL A 73 -38.87 -14.79 -16.43
CA VAL A 73 -37.48 -15.19 -16.73
C VAL A 73 -37.41 -16.49 -17.52
N GLU A 74 -38.49 -17.25 -17.55
CA GLU A 74 -38.62 -18.50 -18.30
C GLU A 74 -40.08 -18.69 -18.71
N MET A 75 -40.28 -19.26 -19.89
CA MET A 75 -41.57 -19.70 -20.38
C MET A 75 -41.40 -21.10 -20.97
N GLU A 76 -42.22 -22.03 -20.52
CA GLU A 76 -42.28 -23.40 -21.03
C GLU A 76 -43.69 -23.68 -21.57
N GLN A 77 -43.76 -24.29 -22.74
CA GLN A 77 -44.99 -24.87 -23.27
C GLN A 77 -45.06 -26.34 -22.81
N ALA A 78 -45.89 -26.63 -21.80
CA ALA A 78 -45.83 -27.90 -21.07
C ALA A 78 -46.52 -29.06 -21.81
N SER A 79 -47.76 -28.86 -22.31
CA SER A 79 -48.50 -29.88 -23.06
C SER A 79 -49.78 -29.32 -23.73
N LEU A 80 -50.29 -30.04 -24.73
CA LEU A 80 -51.65 -29.88 -25.24
C LEU A 80 -52.64 -30.53 -24.25
N ALA A 81 -53.53 -29.74 -23.67
CA ALA A 81 -54.58 -30.23 -22.78
C ALA A 81 -55.74 -30.88 -23.57
N ALA A 82 -56.50 -31.76 -22.92
CA ALA A 82 -57.72 -32.31 -23.50
C ALA A 82 -58.74 -31.18 -23.72
N GLY A 83 -59.17 -30.97 -24.96
CA GLY A 83 -60.06 -29.86 -25.35
C GLY A 83 -59.45 -28.83 -26.30
N GLY A 84 -58.18 -28.98 -26.70
CA GLY A 84 -57.54 -28.14 -27.73
C GLY A 84 -56.81 -26.91 -27.20
N ARG A 85 -56.82 -26.68 -25.88
CA ARG A 85 -56.01 -25.63 -25.21
C ARG A 85 -54.59 -26.08 -24.98
N CYS A 86 -53.66 -25.13 -24.99
CA CYS A 86 -52.26 -25.37 -24.69
C CYS A 86 -51.91 -24.83 -23.30
N SER A 87 -51.18 -25.62 -22.50
CA SER A 87 -50.70 -25.23 -21.18
C SER A 87 -49.31 -24.60 -21.26
N TYR A 88 -49.14 -23.46 -20.60
CA TYR A 88 -47.89 -22.73 -20.48
C TYR A 88 -47.51 -22.55 -19.01
N ARG A 89 -46.23 -22.68 -18.72
CA ARG A 89 -45.66 -22.42 -17.40
C ARG A 89 -44.72 -21.23 -17.48
N LEU A 90 -44.96 -20.21 -16.67
CA LEU A 90 -44.12 -19.03 -16.56
C LEU A 90 -43.39 -19.04 -15.22
N GLU A 91 -42.08 -18.82 -15.26
CA GLU A 91 -41.29 -18.57 -14.04
C GLU A 91 -41.10 -17.07 -13.85
N LEU A 92 -41.59 -16.58 -12.72
CA LEU A 92 -41.49 -15.20 -12.28
C LEU A 92 -40.38 -15.07 -11.24
N LYS A 93 -39.59 -14.01 -11.36
CA LYS A 93 -38.62 -13.63 -10.31
C LYS A 93 -38.66 -12.13 -10.06
N SER A 94 -38.28 -11.71 -8.85
CA SER A 94 -38.02 -10.29 -8.61
C SER A 94 -36.93 -9.75 -9.56
N TRP A 95 -37.01 -8.47 -9.90
CA TRP A 95 -36.10 -7.83 -10.87
C TRP A 95 -34.64 -7.93 -10.42
N THR A 96 -34.37 -8.02 -9.12
CA THR A 96 -33.03 -8.23 -8.55
C THR A 96 -32.37 -9.52 -9.01
N TRP A 97 -33.12 -10.52 -9.47
CA TRP A 97 -32.54 -11.72 -10.09
C TRP A 97 -31.74 -11.38 -11.36
N LEU A 98 -32.12 -10.33 -12.09
CA LEU A 98 -31.38 -9.85 -13.26
C LEU A 98 -29.97 -9.35 -12.90
N LEU A 99 -29.76 -8.88 -11.66
CA LEU A 99 -28.43 -8.53 -11.13
C LEU A 99 -27.50 -9.75 -11.06
N GLY A 100 -28.04 -10.97 -11.13
CA GLY A 100 -27.26 -12.21 -11.19
C GLY A 100 -26.78 -12.57 -12.61
N LYS A 101 -27.13 -11.76 -13.62
CA LYS A 101 -26.80 -12.01 -15.04
C LYS A 101 -25.60 -11.24 -15.55
N ASN A 102 -24.84 -10.62 -14.64
CA ASN A 102 -23.56 -10.02 -14.95
C ASN A 102 -22.45 -10.54 -14.02
N GLN A 103 -21.24 -10.10 -14.29
CA GLN A 103 -20.05 -10.28 -13.46
C GLN A 103 -19.20 -9.03 -13.64
N GLU A 104 -18.65 -8.47 -12.56
CA GLU A 104 -17.98 -7.17 -12.60
C GLU A 104 -16.73 -7.15 -11.72
N PHE A 105 -15.81 -6.23 -12.05
CA PHE A 105 -14.71 -5.83 -11.20
C PHE A 105 -14.79 -4.32 -10.96
N ARG A 106 -14.95 -3.90 -9.70
CA ARG A 106 -15.15 -2.49 -9.38
C ARG A 106 -14.73 -2.14 -7.96
N VAL A 107 -14.13 -0.97 -7.83
CA VAL A 107 -13.76 -0.35 -6.55
C VAL A 107 -14.82 0.67 -6.12
N TYR A 108 -15.18 0.63 -4.84
CA TYR A 108 -16.00 1.63 -4.15
C TYR A 108 -15.19 2.20 -2.99
N GLN A 109 -15.14 3.53 -2.89
CA GLN A 109 -14.31 4.23 -1.90
C GLN A 109 -15.11 5.28 -1.15
N ASN A 110 -14.91 5.35 0.17
CA ASN A 110 -15.51 6.32 1.07
C ASN A 110 -17.05 6.36 0.97
N LYS A 111 -17.69 5.18 0.95
CA LYS A 111 -19.15 5.05 0.78
C LYS A 111 -19.74 4.09 1.81
N SER A 112 -20.98 4.34 2.20
CA SER A 112 -21.75 3.36 2.96
C SER A 112 -22.29 2.25 2.06
N VAL A 113 -22.60 1.10 2.65
CA VAL A 113 -23.21 -0.03 1.92
C VAL A 113 -24.50 0.36 1.24
N THR A 114 -25.38 1.15 1.86
CA THR A 114 -26.64 1.58 1.23
C THR A 114 -26.42 2.47 0.02
N THR A 115 -25.42 3.37 0.04
CA THR A 115 -25.01 4.16 -1.12
C THR A 115 -24.44 3.28 -2.23
N ILE A 116 -23.59 2.32 -1.89
CA ILE A 116 -23.04 1.35 -2.85
C ILE A 116 -24.16 0.57 -3.54
N VAL A 117 -25.12 0.05 -2.78
CA VAL A 117 -26.27 -0.68 -3.34
C VAL A 117 -27.10 0.21 -4.26
N ALA A 118 -27.40 1.44 -3.87
CA ALA A 118 -28.12 2.38 -4.74
C ALA A 118 -27.38 2.64 -6.07
N GLU A 119 -26.06 2.79 -6.04
CA GLU A 119 -25.24 2.94 -7.24
C GLU A 119 -25.21 1.69 -8.11
N VAL A 120 -25.13 0.50 -7.51
CA VAL A 120 -25.21 -0.77 -8.23
C VAL A 120 -26.54 -0.84 -8.98
N ILE A 121 -27.65 -0.57 -8.29
CA ILE A 121 -29.02 -0.64 -8.83
C ILE A 121 -29.23 0.40 -9.93
N ALA A 122 -28.77 1.64 -9.75
CA ALA A 122 -28.96 2.73 -10.71
C ALA A 122 -28.35 2.46 -12.09
N ARG A 123 -27.39 1.53 -12.20
CA ARG A 123 -26.80 1.10 -13.48
C ARG A 123 -27.74 0.23 -14.32
N HIS A 124 -28.78 -0.35 -13.71
CA HIS A 124 -29.70 -1.24 -14.40
C HIS A 124 -30.93 -0.47 -14.88
N SER A 125 -31.11 -0.37 -16.19
CA SER A 125 -32.18 0.43 -16.82
C SER A 125 -33.48 -0.35 -17.09
N HIS A 126 -33.72 -1.45 -16.36
CA HIS A 126 -34.93 -2.25 -16.56
C HIS A 126 -36.17 -1.53 -15.99
N SER A 127 -37.29 -1.54 -16.71
CA SER A 127 -38.51 -0.79 -16.34
C SER A 127 -39.11 -1.22 -14.99
N ALA A 128 -38.85 -2.46 -14.58
CA ALA A 128 -39.27 -3.03 -13.29
C ALA A 128 -38.42 -2.60 -12.07
N VAL A 129 -37.29 -1.91 -12.27
CA VAL A 129 -36.42 -1.51 -11.14
C VAL A 129 -37.15 -0.52 -10.24
N ARG A 130 -37.34 -0.92 -8.99
CA ARG A 130 -37.88 -0.09 -7.91
C ARG A 130 -37.13 -0.41 -6.63
N PHE A 131 -36.67 0.63 -5.93
CA PHE A 131 -35.79 0.54 -4.78
C PHE A 131 -36.20 1.56 -3.70
N SER A 132 -36.21 1.13 -2.45
CA SER A 132 -36.45 1.98 -1.28
C SER A 132 -35.52 1.56 -0.14
N ASP A 133 -34.79 2.52 0.43
CA ASP A 133 -34.01 2.31 1.65
C ASP A 133 -34.81 2.83 2.85
N ARG A 134 -35.09 1.95 3.81
CA ARG A 134 -35.77 2.26 5.08
C ARG A 134 -34.92 1.88 6.30
N THR A 135 -33.62 1.68 6.10
CA THR A 135 -32.69 1.39 7.18
C THR A 135 -32.60 2.57 8.16
N GLN A 136 -32.31 2.28 9.42
CA GLN A 136 -32.31 3.27 10.50
C GLN A 136 -30.88 3.65 10.90
N GLY A 137 -30.69 4.92 11.28
CA GLY A 137 -29.40 5.45 11.73
C GLY A 137 -28.34 5.55 10.64
N ALA A 138 -27.21 6.17 10.98
CA ALA A 138 -26.07 6.29 10.07
C ALA A 138 -25.37 4.94 9.88
N LYS A 139 -24.96 4.64 8.65
CA LYS A 139 -24.20 3.43 8.30
C LYS A 139 -22.71 3.72 8.27
N ARG A 140 -21.89 2.70 8.54
CA ARG A 140 -20.44 2.78 8.42
C ARG A 140 -20.10 3.23 7.00
N VAL A 141 -19.17 4.18 6.91
CA VAL A 141 -18.56 4.58 5.64
C VAL A 141 -17.31 3.73 5.49
N TRP A 142 -17.27 2.92 4.43
CA TRP A 142 -16.14 2.06 4.13
C TRP A 142 -15.11 2.84 3.31
N ASP A 143 -13.85 2.79 3.75
CA ASP A 143 -12.73 3.41 3.03
C ASP A 143 -12.52 2.74 1.66
N TYR A 144 -12.65 1.40 1.59
CA TYR A 144 -12.39 0.61 0.40
C TYR A 144 -13.23 -0.68 0.39
N VAL A 145 -14.01 -0.89 -0.66
CA VAL A 145 -14.77 -2.13 -0.92
C VAL A 145 -14.67 -2.47 -2.40
N VAL A 146 -14.41 -3.74 -2.72
CA VAL A 146 -14.17 -4.22 -4.07
C VAL A 146 -15.18 -5.30 -4.42
N GLN A 147 -15.93 -5.07 -5.51
CA GLN A 147 -16.62 -6.13 -6.23
C GLN A 147 -15.58 -6.85 -7.09
N PHE A 148 -15.25 -8.11 -6.79
CA PHE A 148 -14.15 -8.81 -7.44
C PHE A 148 -14.61 -10.09 -8.15
N GLY A 149 -14.87 -9.99 -9.45
CA GLY A 149 -15.22 -11.16 -10.27
C GLY A 149 -16.50 -11.85 -9.83
N GLU A 150 -17.45 -11.09 -9.30
CA GLU A 150 -18.75 -11.57 -8.80
C GLU A 150 -19.90 -10.80 -9.47
N SER A 151 -21.10 -11.38 -9.46
CA SER A 151 -22.30 -10.70 -9.99
C SER A 151 -22.74 -9.56 -9.08
N ASP A 152 -23.47 -8.59 -9.63
CA ASP A 152 -24.05 -7.51 -8.83
C ASP A 152 -24.97 -8.06 -7.74
N LEU A 153 -25.70 -9.15 -8.00
CA LEU A 153 -26.55 -9.79 -7.00
C LEU A 153 -25.75 -10.36 -5.84
N ASN A 154 -24.67 -11.10 -6.10
CA ASN A 154 -23.84 -11.69 -5.05
C ASN A 154 -23.16 -10.58 -4.23
N PHE A 155 -22.64 -9.56 -4.92
CA PHE A 155 -22.02 -8.40 -4.29
C PHE A 155 -22.97 -7.67 -3.35
N VAL A 156 -24.16 -7.28 -3.85
CA VAL A 156 -25.19 -6.60 -3.05
C VAL A 156 -25.61 -7.45 -1.86
N ARG A 157 -25.84 -8.74 -2.05
CA ARG A 157 -26.24 -9.62 -0.94
C ARG A 157 -25.14 -9.74 0.12
N ARG A 158 -23.88 -10.01 -0.24
CA ARG A 158 -22.82 -10.19 0.77
C ARG A 158 -22.56 -8.93 1.60
N ILE A 159 -22.61 -7.74 1.01
CA ILE A 159 -22.36 -6.49 1.74
C ILE A 159 -23.55 -6.14 2.65
N LEU A 160 -24.78 -6.47 2.24
CA LEU A 160 -25.97 -6.34 3.09
C LEU A 160 -25.91 -7.34 4.25
N GLU A 161 -25.55 -8.60 3.97
CA GLU A 161 -25.38 -9.66 4.96
C GLU A 161 -24.30 -9.32 6.01
N GLN A 162 -23.22 -8.65 5.59
CA GLN A 162 -22.16 -8.19 6.48
C GLN A 162 -22.61 -7.09 7.44
N GLU A 163 -23.37 -6.11 6.93
CA GLU A 163 -23.93 -4.99 7.72
C GLU A 163 -25.22 -5.36 8.48
N GLY A 164 -25.69 -6.61 8.38
CA GLY A 164 -26.94 -7.06 9.00
C GLY A 164 -28.19 -6.43 8.40
N ILE A 165 -28.07 -5.84 7.22
CA ILE A 165 -29.17 -5.26 6.44
C ILE A 165 -29.80 -6.39 5.63
N TYR A 166 -31.12 -6.47 5.63
CA TYR A 166 -31.88 -7.42 4.85
C TYR A 166 -32.90 -6.71 3.99
N PHE A 167 -33.60 -7.46 3.15
CA PHE A 167 -34.58 -6.89 2.26
C PHE A 167 -35.81 -7.76 2.09
N PHE A 168 -36.89 -7.15 1.61
CA PHE A 168 -38.09 -7.83 1.14
C PHE A 168 -38.67 -7.09 -0.07
N PHE A 169 -39.73 -7.64 -0.65
CA PHE A 169 -40.41 -7.03 -1.78
C PHE A 169 -41.81 -6.55 -1.37
N GLU A 170 -42.09 -5.28 -1.64
CA GLU A 170 -43.44 -4.75 -1.59
C GLU A 170 -44.08 -4.84 -2.97
N HIS A 171 -45.10 -5.68 -3.08
CA HIS A 171 -45.82 -5.89 -4.33
C HIS A 171 -47.03 -4.95 -4.43
N ALA A 172 -47.11 -4.23 -5.54
CA ALA A 172 -48.26 -3.39 -5.92
C ALA A 172 -48.69 -3.75 -7.35
N LYS A 173 -49.76 -3.12 -7.84
CA LYS A 173 -50.25 -3.37 -9.20
C LYS A 173 -49.15 -3.09 -10.23
N ASN A 174 -48.75 -4.12 -10.97
CA ASN A 174 -47.75 -4.09 -12.04
C ASN A 174 -46.35 -3.60 -11.62
N GLN A 175 -46.01 -3.69 -10.33
CA GLN A 175 -44.67 -3.36 -9.86
C GLN A 175 -44.35 -4.02 -8.52
N HIS A 176 -43.07 -4.23 -8.25
CA HIS A 176 -42.57 -4.67 -6.96
C HIS A 176 -41.30 -3.89 -6.57
N THR A 177 -41.22 -3.45 -5.31
CA THR A 177 -40.13 -2.60 -4.80
C THR A 177 -39.22 -3.40 -3.90
N LEU A 178 -37.91 -3.38 -4.17
CA LEU A 178 -36.90 -3.86 -3.23
C LEU A 178 -36.83 -2.88 -2.05
N VAL A 179 -37.11 -3.34 -0.84
CA VAL A 179 -37.06 -2.50 0.37
C VAL A 179 -35.95 -2.99 1.28
N LEU A 180 -34.93 -2.14 1.52
CA LEU A 180 -33.89 -2.43 2.50
C LEU A 180 -34.31 -2.02 3.91
N VAL A 181 -34.04 -2.88 4.88
CA VAL A 181 -34.40 -2.71 6.28
C VAL A 181 -33.35 -3.36 7.18
N ASP A 182 -33.32 -2.94 8.44
CA ASP A 182 -32.40 -3.43 9.47
C ASP A 182 -33.10 -3.64 10.83
N SER A 183 -34.41 -3.43 10.90
CA SER A 183 -35.18 -3.48 12.14
C SER A 183 -36.63 -3.84 11.87
N ALA A 184 -37.23 -4.62 12.78
CA ALA A 184 -38.65 -4.97 12.75
C ALA A 184 -39.57 -3.74 12.71
N SER A 185 -39.12 -2.59 13.26
CA SER A 185 -39.89 -1.34 13.25
C SER A 185 -40.15 -0.74 11.87
N ALA A 186 -39.37 -1.15 10.85
CA ALA A 186 -39.55 -0.70 9.47
C ALA A 186 -40.56 -1.56 8.68
N HIS A 187 -41.09 -2.62 9.30
CA HIS A 187 -42.05 -3.53 8.66
C HIS A 187 -43.50 -3.10 8.91
N PRO A 188 -44.34 -3.07 7.86
CA PRO A 188 -45.76 -2.75 8.00
C PRO A 188 -46.57 -3.94 8.53
N THR A 189 -47.78 -3.68 9.03
CA THR A 189 -48.83 -4.69 9.15
C THR A 189 -49.67 -4.70 7.87
N TYR A 190 -50.27 -5.85 7.54
CA TYR A 190 -51.17 -5.92 6.39
C TYR A 190 -52.60 -5.56 6.83
N PRO A 191 -53.30 -4.60 6.18
CA PRO A 191 -54.60 -4.12 6.63
C PRO A 191 -55.64 -5.24 6.79
N ALA A 192 -56.31 -5.29 7.95
CA ALA A 192 -57.26 -6.34 8.33
C ALA A 192 -56.68 -7.76 8.46
N TYR A 193 -55.35 -7.89 8.51
CA TYR A 193 -54.61 -9.14 8.74
C TYR A 193 -53.53 -8.97 9.81
N ASP A 194 -53.54 -7.85 10.53
CA ASP A 194 -52.67 -7.55 11.67
C ASP A 194 -52.87 -8.52 12.83
N THR A 195 -54.04 -9.17 12.91
CA THR A 195 -54.35 -10.23 13.87
C THR A 195 -55.03 -11.43 13.19
N LEU A 196 -54.57 -12.64 13.50
CA LEU A 196 -55.13 -13.89 12.97
C LEU A 196 -55.29 -14.95 14.08
N ALA A 197 -56.49 -15.51 14.19
CA ALA A 197 -56.77 -16.59 15.13
C ALA A 197 -56.15 -17.90 14.67
N TYR A 198 -55.63 -18.69 15.62
CA TYR A 198 -55.21 -20.07 15.42
C TYR A 198 -56.23 -21.02 16.02
N ASP A 199 -56.88 -21.81 15.16
CA ASP A 199 -57.84 -22.85 15.54
C ASP A 199 -57.50 -24.16 14.79
N PRO A 200 -56.99 -25.18 15.49
CA PRO A 200 -56.62 -26.45 14.86
C PRO A 200 -57.83 -27.29 14.40
N SER A 201 -59.07 -26.89 14.73
CA SER A 201 -60.28 -27.57 14.27
C SER A 201 -60.69 -27.20 12.83
N VAL A 202 -60.11 -26.12 12.28
CA VAL A 202 -60.39 -25.66 10.91
C VAL A 202 -59.57 -26.45 9.89
N ALA A 203 -60.23 -26.96 8.84
CA ALA A 203 -59.53 -27.62 7.73
C ALA A 203 -58.80 -26.60 6.84
N GLY A 204 -57.51 -26.80 6.59
CA GLY A 204 -56.68 -25.93 5.73
C GLY A 204 -57.07 -25.97 4.24
N GLY A 205 -56.69 -24.94 3.49
CA GLY A 205 -56.76 -24.89 2.02
C GLY A 205 -58.13 -24.60 1.39
N ARG A 206 -59.23 -24.63 2.16
CA ARG A 206 -60.56 -24.22 1.67
C ARG A 206 -60.81 -22.73 1.88
N LEU A 207 -61.44 -22.10 0.89
CA LEU A 207 -61.90 -20.71 1.01
C LEU A 207 -63.12 -20.64 1.94
N THR A 208 -62.88 -20.27 3.20
CA THR A 208 -63.92 -20.01 4.20
C THR A 208 -64.09 -18.50 4.41
N PRO A 209 -65.28 -18.01 4.79
CA PRO A 209 -65.47 -16.61 5.17
C PRO A 209 -64.60 -16.18 6.36
N GLU A 210 -64.35 -17.11 7.28
CA GLU A 210 -63.44 -16.92 8.40
C GLU A 210 -62.06 -17.48 8.06
N GLU A 211 -61.13 -16.58 7.73
CA GLU A 211 -59.73 -16.93 7.49
C GLU A 211 -59.01 -17.05 8.84
N MET A 212 -58.49 -18.25 9.13
CA MET A 212 -57.77 -18.59 10.36
C MET A 212 -56.48 -19.35 10.04
N ILE A 213 -55.56 -19.41 11.00
CA ILE A 213 -54.44 -20.35 10.99
C ILE A 213 -55.00 -21.73 11.32
N ALA A 214 -54.76 -22.71 10.44
CA ALA A 214 -55.22 -24.09 10.60
C ALA A 214 -54.17 -24.98 11.28
N GLY A 215 -52.89 -24.62 11.16
CA GLY A 215 -51.78 -25.35 11.78
C GLY A 215 -50.68 -24.39 12.18
N MET A 216 -50.11 -24.57 13.37
CA MET A 216 -48.99 -23.77 13.86
C MET A 216 -48.07 -24.64 14.71
N SER A 217 -46.75 -24.49 14.51
CA SER A 217 -45.72 -25.19 15.28
C SER A 217 -44.56 -24.26 15.59
N LEU A 218 -43.88 -24.52 16.71
CA LEU A 218 -42.68 -23.79 17.14
C LEU A 218 -41.49 -24.73 17.07
N ARG A 219 -40.49 -24.36 16.28
CA ARG A 219 -39.23 -25.09 16.14
C ARG A 219 -38.14 -24.33 16.89
N LYS A 220 -37.38 -25.06 17.73
CA LYS A 220 -36.18 -24.53 18.40
C LYS A 220 -34.93 -25.30 17.99
N SER A 221 -33.80 -24.63 17.81
CA SER A 221 -32.46 -25.26 17.67
C SER A 221 -31.46 -24.77 18.68
N ILE A 222 -30.39 -25.55 18.83
CA ILE A 222 -29.17 -25.11 19.46
C ILE A 222 -28.43 -24.20 18.48
N GLU A 223 -28.16 -22.98 18.92
CA GLU A 223 -27.34 -21.99 18.22
C GLU A 223 -26.23 -21.51 19.19
N PRO A 224 -25.04 -21.14 18.68
CA PRO A 224 -23.97 -20.63 19.53
C PRO A 224 -24.39 -19.32 20.20
N PRO A 225 -24.30 -19.21 21.54
CA PRO A 225 -24.72 -18.01 22.26
C PRO A 225 -23.65 -16.93 22.30
N ARG A 226 -22.42 -17.23 21.88
CA ARG A 226 -21.29 -16.30 21.91
C ARG A 226 -20.63 -16.23 20.54
N HIS A 227 -20.34 -15.01 20.12
CA HIS A 227 -19.48 -14.72 18.99
C HIS A 227 -18.34 -13.81 19.45
N ALA A 228 -17.13 -14.14 19.04
CA ALA A 228 -15.94 -13.37 19.31
C ALA A 228 -15.23 -13.05 17.99
N HIS A 229 -14.75 -11.82 17.84
CA HIS A 229 -14.06 -11.36 16.63
C HIS A 229 -12.73 -10.75 17.02
N SER A 230 -11.74 -10.83 16.13
CA SER A 230 -10.51 -10.07 16.27
C SER A 230 -10.00 -9.60 14.91
N ASP A 231 -9.20 -8.53 14.90
CA ASP A 231 -8.50 -8.04 13.71
C ASP A 231 -7.20 -7.35 14.12
N TYR A 232 -6.46 -6.83 13.14
CA TYR A 232 -5.24 -6.08 13.33
C TYR A 232 -5.31 -4.73 12.59
N ASN A 233 -5.11 -3.65 13.33
CA ASN A 233 -4.98 -2.30 12.77
C ASN A 233 -3.55 -1.78 12.96
N PHE A 234 -2.82 -1.62 11.85
CA PHE A 234 -1.44 -1.15 11.87
C PHE A 234 -1.28 0.30 12.37
N LYS A 235 -2.34 1.11 12.35
CA LYS A 235 -2.33 2.48 12.89
C LYS A 235 -2.38 2.49 14.42
N THR A 236 -2.92 1.43 15.03
CA THR A 236 -3.01 1.24 16.49
C THR A 236 -2.57 -0.18 16.88
N PRO A 237 -1.32 -0.57 16.60
CA PRO A 237 -0.88 -1.98 16.61
C PRO A 237 -0.86 -2.63 18.00
N SER A 238 -0.87 -1.83 19.07
CA SER A 238 -0.91 -2.31 20.46
C SER A 238 -2.34 -2.42 21.01
N THR A 239 -3.34 -1.90 20.31
CA THR A 239 -4.73 -1.94 20.74
C THR A 239 -5.29 -3.34 20.50
N SER A 240 -5.80 -3.99 21.55
CA SER A 240 -6.53 -5.24 21.40
C SER A 240 -7.85 -4.97 20.68
N LEU A 241 -8.03 -5.61 19.54
CA LEU A 241 -9.29 -5.58 18.79
C LEU A 241 -10.16 -6.81 19.07
N LEU A 242 -9.77 -7.68 20.01
CA LEU A 242 -10.62 -8.80 20.45
C LEU A 242 -11.89 -8.26 21.13
N VAL A 243 -13.04 -8.61 20.56
CA VAL A 243 -14.37 -8.26 21.08
C VAL A 243 -15.21 -9.53 21.19
N THR A 244 -16.11 -9.57 22.16
CA THR A 244 -17.02 -10.70 22.36
C THR A 244 -18.42 -10.18 22.65
N SER A 245 -19.40 -10.76 21.99
CA SER A 245 -20.83 -10.52 22.27
C SER A 245 -21.49 -11.81 22.72
N GLN A 246 -22.42 -11.65 23.66
CA GLN A 246 -23.15 -12.76 24.24
C GLN A 246 -24.66 -12.51 24.09
N GLY A 247 -25.35 -13.52 23.57
CA GLY A 247 -26.80 -13.59 23.52
C GLY A 247 -27.38 -14.42 24.66
N ASN A 248 -28.64 -14.82 24.50
CA ASN A 248 -29.33 -15.70 25.44
C ASN A 248 -28.61 -17.06 25.58
N THR A 249 -28.21 -17.37 26.81
CA THR A 249 -27.54 -18.63 27.17
C THR A 249 -28.51 -19.56 27.89
N GLU A 250 -28.52 -20.82 27.47
CA GLU A 250 -29.23 -21.93 28.08
C GLU A 250 -28.20 -22.99 28.53
N GLY A 251 -28.58 -23.87 29.45
CA GLY A 251 -27.65 -24.89 29.98
C GLY A 251 -27.02 -25.79 28.90
N TYR A 252 -27.73 -26.03 27.80
CA TYR A 252 -27.28 -26.89 26.70
C TYR A 252 -26.35 -26.20 25.69
N ASN A 253 -26.26 -24.87 25.67
CA ASN A 253 -25.45 -24.13 24.71
C ASN A 253 -24.43 -23.16 25.32
N ALA A 254 -24.46 -22.94 26.65
CA ALA A 254 -23.60 -21.99 27.34
C ALA A 254 -22.09 -22.18 27.07
N ALA A 255 -21.65 -23.40 26.75
CA ALA A 255 -20.24 -23.70 26.47
C ALA A 255 -19.77 -23.30 25.06
N TYR A 256 -20.67 -23.10 24.09
CA TYR A 256 -20.28 -22.87 22.69
C TYR A 256 -19.95 -21.40 22.40
N GLU A 257 -18.97 -21.19 21.53
CA GLU A 257 -18.53 -19.89 21.03
C GLU A 257 -18.03 -20.05 19.60
N VAL A 258 -18.31 -19.06 18.76
CA VAL A 258 -17.72 -18.94 17.41
C VAL A 258 -16.71 -17.81 17.44
N PHE A 259 -15.47 -18.10 17.02
CA PHE A 259 -14.41 -17.10 16.89
C PHE A 259 -14.11 -16.86 15.40
N GLU A 260 -14.09 -15.59 14.97
CA GLU A 260 -13.83 -15.18 13.59
C GLU A 260 -12.62 -14.24 13.49
N TYR A 261 -11.72 -14.55 12.55
CA TYR A 261 -10.58 -13.71 12.16
C TYR A 261 -10.35 -13.89 10.64
N PRO A 262 -10.14 -12.81 9.87
CA PRO A 262 -10.25 -11.41 10.29
C PRO A 262 -11.69 -10.97 10.58
N GLY A 263 -11.85 -9.90 11.37
CA GLY A 263 -13.14 -9.34 11.77
C GLY A 263 -13.69 -8.26 10.84
N GLU A 264 -12.84 -7.69 9.97
CA GLU A 264 -13.13 -6.62 8.99
C GLU A 264 -13.54 -5.27 9.61
N TYR A 265 -12.86 -4.87 10.69
CA TYR A 265 -13.05 -3.58 11.36
C TYR A 265 -11.76 -2.97 11.89
N ASP A 266 -11.76 -1.66 12.08
CA ASP A 266 -10.56 -0.90 12.49
C ASP A 266 -10.53 -0.53 13.97
N ASN A 267 -11.68 -0.60 14.65
CA ASN A 267 -11.83 -0.19 16.04
C ASN A 267 -12.81 -1.07 16.84
N GLU A 268 -12.71 -1.00 18.16
CA GLU A 268 -13.51 -1.81 19.09
C GLU A 268 -15.03 -1.59 18.93
N GLY A 269 -15.47 -0.37 18.63
CA GLY A 269 -16.90 -0.05 18.48
C GLY A 269 -17.54 -0.75 17.27
N GLU A 270 -16.84 -0.75 16.14
CA GLU A 270 -17.20 -1.53 14.96
C GLU A 270 -17.16 -3.03 15.22
N GLY A 271 -16.12 -3.52 15.90
CA GLY A 271 -16.03 -4.93 16.29
C GLY A 271 -17.20 -5.38 17.16
N ALA A 272 -17.55 -4.60 18.18
CA ALA A 272 -18.70 -4.86 19.04
C ALA A 272 -20.02 -4.83 18.28
N HIS A 273 -20.13 -4.00 17.24
CA HIS A 273 -21.27 -3.99 16.32
C HIS A 273 -21.37 -5.30 15.54
N TYR A 274 -20.33 -5.72 14.81
CA TYR A 274 -20.36 -6.94 14.00
C TYR A 274 -20.53 -8.21 14.84
N SER A 275 -19.85 -8.30 15.97
CA SER A 275 -20.00 -9.41 16.91
C SER A 275 -21.44 -9.52 17.44
N ARG A 276 -22.10 -8.40 17.74
CA ARG A 276 -23.52 -8.39 18.12
C ARG A 276 -24.42 -8.83 16.97
N LEU A 277 -24.16 -8.36 15.74
CA LEU A 277 -24.92 -8.79 14.56
C LEU A 277 -24.86 -10.32 14.37
N ARG A 278 -23.70 -10.94 14.61
CA ARG A 278 -23.58 -12.41 14.49
C ARG A 278 -24.35 -13.16 15.57
N VAL A 279 -24.40 -12.64 16.80
CA VAL A 279 -25.26 -13.18 17.86
C VAL A 279 -26.74 -13.07 17.47
N GLU A 280 -27.17 -11.89 16.98
CA GLU A 280 -28.56 -11.66 16.53
C GLU A 280 -28.94 -12.57 15.34
N GLU A 281 -28.00 -12.81 14.42
CA GLU A 281 -28.14 -13.77 13.33
C GLU A 281 -28.38 -15.20 13.83
N ALA A 282 -27.57 -15.67 14.77
CA ALA A 282 -27.75 -16.98 15.39
C ALA A 282 -29.11 -17.08 16.11
N GLN A 283 -29.49 -16.04 16.87
CA GLN A 283 -30.78 -15.99 17.58
C GLN A 283 -31.99 -16.04 16.65
N SER A 284 -31.91 -15.39 15.47
CA SER A 284 -33.01 -15.39 14.49
C SER A 284 -33.38 -16.78 13.99
N ARG A 285 -32.43 -17.74 14.01
CA ARG A 285 -32.65 -19.14 13.64
C ARG A 285 -33.03 -20.03 14.82
N GLN A 286 -32.76 -19.57 16.03
CA GLN A 286 -32.96 -20.34 17.25
C GLN A 286 -34.43 -20.67 17.50
N GLN A 287 -35.36 -19.76 17.17
CA GLN A 287 -36.80 -19.94 17.38
C GLN A 287 -37.61 -19.49 16.16
N VAL A 288 -38.24 -20.44 15.47
CA VAL A 288 -39.02 -20.17 14.25
C VAL A 288 -40.40 -20.80 14.36
N PHE A 289 -41.43 -20.01 14.14
CA PHE A 289 -42.82 -20.45 14.03
C PHE A 289 -43.11 -20.84 12.59
N HIS A 290 -43.77 -21.98 12.39
CA HIS A 290 -44.27 -22.43 11.10
C HIS A 290 -45.78 -22.51 11.18
N ALA A 291 -46.48 -21.94 10.21
CA ALA A 291 -47.93 -21.91 10.21
C ALA A 291 -48.52 -22.12 8.81
N SER A 292 -49.73 -22.65 8.74
CA SER A 292 -50.49 -22.86 7.50
C SER A 292 -51.87 -22.21 7.61
N THR A 293 -52.29 -21.49 6.59
CA THR A 293 -53.53 -20.71 6.58
C THR A 293 -54.08 -20.52 5.17
N ALA A 294 -55.40 -20.32 5.05
CA ALA A 294 -56.03 -19.83 3.83
C ALA A 294 -56.13 -18.29 3.77
N ALA A 295 -55.52 -17.59 4.74
CA ALA A 295 -55.56 -16.14 4.87
C ALA A 295 -54.77 -15.45 3.74
N ARG A 296 -55.49 -14.74 2.86
CA ARG A 296 -54.92 -14.16 1.64
C ARG A 296 -54.03 -12.93 1.88
N GLY A 297 -54.17 -12.26 3.02
CA GLY A 297 -53.33 -11.10 3.38
C GLY A 297 -51.98 -11.45 4.04
N VAL A 298 -51.70 -12.73 4.33
CA VAL A 298 -50.43 -13.14 4.95
C VAL A 298 -49.30 -13.10 3.93
N CYS A 299 -48.37 -12.17 4.11
CA CYS A 299 -47.27 -11.89 3.17
C CYS A 299 -45.92 -11.73 3.88
N ASN A 300 -44.85 -12.02 3.16
CA ASN A 300 -43.48 -11.85 3.64
C ASN A 300 -43.18 -10.39 4.02
N GLY A 301 -42.34 -10.19 5.04
CA GLY A 301 -41.94 -8.86 5.50
C GLY A 301 -43.04 -8.05 6.19
N HIS A 302 -44.14 -8.68 6.64
CA HIS A 302 -45.18 -8.01 7.42
C HIS A 302 -45.23 -8.54 8.85
N LEU A 303 -45.70 -7.68 9.76
CA LEU A 303 -45.97 -8.02 11.15
C LEU A 303 -47.39 -8.60 11.29
N ILE A 304 -47.53 -9.65 12.10
CA ILE A 304 -48.80 -10.31 12.41
C ILE A 304 -48.87 -10.73 13.87
N SER A 305 -50.01 -10.51 14.51
CA SER A 305 -50.30 -11.05 15.85
C SER A 305 -51.11 -12.34 15.71
N THR A 306 -50.56 -13.46 16.17
CA THR A 306 -51.30 -14.72 16.24
C THR A 306 -52.04 -14.81 17.58
N VAL A 307 -53.24 -15.39 17.58
CA VAL A 307 -54.04 -15.59 18.80
C VAL A 307 -54.52 -17.03 18.88
N CYS A 308 -54.00 -17.78 19.83
CA CYS A 308 -54.46 -19.13 20.14
C CYS A 308 -55.19 -19.13 21.49
N LYS A 309 -56.43 -19.61 21.50
CA LYS A 309 -57.28 -19.66 22.69
C LYS A 309 -56.73 -20.62 23.75
N ASP A 310 -56.21 -21.76 23.30
CA ASP A 310 -55.88 -22.89 24.18
C ASP A 310 -54.40 -22.95 24.56
N ASN A 311 -53.52 -22.17 23.90
CA ASN A 311 -52.09 -22.16 24.19
C ASN A 311 -51.44 -20.80 23.90
N SER A 312 -51.13 -20.04 24.96
CA SER A 312 -50.51 -18.71 24.86
C SER A 312 -49.11 -18.71 24.24
N ALA A 313 -48.40 -19.84 24.17
CA ALA A 313 -47.10 -19.93 23.50
C ALA A 313 -47.20 -19.64 21.99
N PHE A 314 -48.38 -19.84 21.40
CA PHE A 314 -48.68 -19.52 20.00
C PHE A 314 -49.38 -18.17 19.84
N SER A 315 -49.58 -17.39 20.91
CA SER A 315 -50.12 -16.04 20.87
C SER A 315 -48.97 -15.02 20.88
N LYS A 316 -48.41 -14.74 19.70
CA LYS A 316 -47.17 -13.97 19.55
C LYS A 316 -47.30 -12.91 18.46
N SER A 317 -46.57 -11.81 18.64
CA SER A 317 -46.33 -10.86 17.55
C SER A 317 -45.14 -11.37 16.74
N LEU A 318 -45.37 -11.68 15.47
CA LEU A 318 -44.40 -12.31 14.57
C LEU A 318 -44.07 -11.37 13.41
N LEU A 319 -42.80 -11.35 13.02
CA LEU A 319 -42.35 -10.92 11.70
C LEU A 319 -42.38 -12.12 10.77
N ILE A 320 -43.13 -12.03 9.67
CA ILE A 320 -43.19 -13.09 8.65
C ILE A 320 -41.91 -13.05 7.81
N ILE A 321 -41.10 -14.11 7.89
CA ILE A 321 -39.79 -14.20 7.25
C ILE A 321 -39.77 -15.02 5.94
N SER A 322 -40.81 -15.81 5.71
CA SER A 322 -41.01 -16.56 4.48
C SER A 322 -42.48 -16.92 4.29
N THR A 323 -42.94 -16.94 3.05
CA THR A 323 -44.25 -17.45 2.65
C THR A 323 -44.13 -18.33 1.42
N LEU A 324 -44.86 -19.46 1.43
CA LEU A 324 -45.11 -20.31 0.28
C LEU A 324 -46.62 -20.37 0.06
N VAL A 325 -47.08 -19.78 -1.04
CA VAL A 325 -48.49 -19.71 -1.42
C VAL A 325 -48.75 -20.65 -2.59
N ASN A 326 -49.73 -21.54 -2.44
CA ASN A 326 -50.25 -22.37 -3.51
C ASN A 326 -51.68 -21.95 -3.83
N ILE A 327 -51.92 -21.63 -5.09
CA ILE A 327 -53.22 -21.19 -5.60
C ILE A 327 -53.64 -22.17 -6.69
N HIS A 328 -54.88 -22.63 -6.63
CA HIS A 328 -55.48 -23.45 -7.67
C HIS A 328 -56.86 -22.90 -7.99
N GLU A 329 -57.14 -22.65 -9.26
CA GLU A 329 -58.44 -22.22 -9.75
C GLU A 329 -59.10 -23.37 -10.51
N ALA A 330 -60.28 -23.79 -10.05
CA ALA A 330 -61.03 -24.86 -10.69
C ALA A 330 -61.57 -24.42 -12.05
N GLU A 331 -61.62 -25.37 -12.99
CA GLU A 331 -62.23 -25.14 -14.29
C GLU A 331 -63.74 -24.90 -14.18
N PRO A 332 -64.30 -23.89 -14.86
CA PRO A 332 -65.74 -23.63 -14.84
C PRO A 332 -66.61 -24.79 -15.33
N GLU A 333 -66.04 -25.68 -16.17
CA GLU A 333 -66.75 -26.81 -16.82
C GLU A 333 -66.33 -28.19 -16.27
N ALA A 334 -65.44 -28.24 -15.27
CA ALA A 334 -64.99 -29.51 -14.72
C ALA A 334 -66.09 -30.17 -13.89
N SER A 335 -66.52 -31.36 -14.32
CA SER A 335 -67.49 -32.21 -13.60
C SER A 335 -66.91 -32.88 -12.34
N SER A 336 -65.64 -32.63 -12.01
CA SER A 336 -64.87 -33.37 -10.99
C SER A 336 -65.04 -32.89 -9.54
N GLY A 337 -65.88 -31.88 -9.27
CA GLY A 337 -66.10 -31.37 -7.91
C GLY A 337 -64.87 -30.71 -7.26
N THR A 338 -63.79 -30.48 -8.04
CA THR A 338 -62.59 -29.77 -7.61
C THR A 338 -62.95 -28.30 -7.38
N GLN A 339 -62.68 -27.78 -6.17
CA GLN A 339 -62.94 -26.39 -5.82
C GLN A 339 -61.65 -25.57 -5.91
N SER A 340 -61.76 -24.26 -6.16
CA SER A 340 -60.63 -23.35 -6.06
C SER A 340 -60.10 -23.31 -4.63
N SER A 341 -58.78 -23.26 -4.46
CA SER A 341 -58.10 -23.31 -3.16
C SER A 341 -57.00 -22.26 -3.07
N PHE A 342 -56.80 -21.75 -1.87
CA PHE A 342 -55.68 -20.88 -1.51
C PHE A 342 -55.06 -21.41 -0.23
N ASP A 343 -53.79 -21.78 -0.29
CA ASP A 343 -53.01 -22.25 0.85
C ASP A 343 -51.75 -21.40 0.97
N CYS A 344 -51.50 -20.87 2.17
CA CYS A 344 -50.30 -20.12 2.50
C CYS A 344 -49.63 -20.79 3.70
N GLN A 345 -48.42 -21.28 3.47
CA GLN A 345 -47.51 -21.68 4.54
C GLN A 345 -46.57 -20.51 4.81
N PHE A 346 -46.42 -20.12 6.07
CA PHE A 346 -45.52 -19.04 6.44
C PHE A 346 -44.62 -19.41 7.61
N GLN A 347 -43.44 -18.81 7.63
CA GLN A 347 -42.51 -18.85 8.74
C GLN A 347 -42.45 -17.47 9.38
N GLY A 348 -42.34 -17.43 10.70
CA GLY A 348 -42.19 -16.18 11.43
C GLY A 348 -41.26 -16.30 12.63
N ILE A 349 -40.63 -15.19 12.98
CA ILE A 349 -39.88 -15.03 14.23
C ILE A 349 -40.61 -14.01 15.10
N GLU A 350 -40.41 -14.08 16.42
CA GLU A 350 -41.00 -13.08 17.32
C GLU A 350 -40.45 -11.68 17.01
N ALA A 351 -41.33 -10.70 16.84
CA ALA A 351 -40.97 -9.35 16.39
C ALA A 351 -40.04 -8.59 17.37
N SER A 352 -39.95 -9.05 18.62
CA SER A 352 -39.01 -8.53 19.63
C SER A 352 -37.56 -8.97 19.38
N HIS A 353 -37.33 -10.06 18.64
CA HIS A 353 -36.00 -10.51 18.26
C HIS A 353 -35.62 -9.91 16.91
N PRO A 354 -34.44 -9.26 16.79
CA PRO A 354 -34.00 -8.72 15.51
C PRO A 354 -33.74 -9.84 14.51
N PHE A 355 -34.26 -9.70 13.30
CA PHE A 355 -33.84 -10.54 12.17
C PHE A 355 -32.49 -10.04 11.63
N ARG A 356 -31.57 -10.97 11.38
CA ARG A 356 -30.37 -10.72 10.58
C ARG A 356 -30.26 -11.79 9.50
N PRO A 357 -29.86 -11.40 8.28
CA PRO A 357 -29.68 -12.35 7.20
C PRO A 357 -28.49 -13.27 7.47
N GLU A 358 -28.63 -14.53 7.09
CA GLU A 358 -27.52 -15.48 7.07
C GLU A 358 -26.50 -15.09 5.99
N ARG A 359 -25.20 -15.24 6.27
CA ARG A 359 -24.12 -15.00 5.30
C ARG A 359 -24.00 -16.14 4.28
N LYS A 360 -24.94 -16.20 3.34
CA LYS A 360 -24.96 -17.22 2.27
C LYS A 360 -24.13 -16.82 1.05
N SER A 361 -24.00 -15.51 0.81
CA SER A 361 -23.33 -14.98 -0.37
C SER A 361 -21.82 -15.07 -0.18
N ARG A 362 -21.13 -15.69 -1.15
CA ARG A 362 -19.69 -15.96 -1.02
C ARG A 362 -18.91 -14.68 -1.28
N LYS A 363 -18.05 -14.27 -0.33
CA LYS A 363 -17.05 -13.23 -0.59
C LYS A 363 -15.97 -13.79 -1.52
N PRO A 364 -15.68 -13.14 -2.67
CA PRO A 364 -14.63 -13.61 -3.57
C PRO A 364 -13.26 -13.47 -2.90
N HIS A 365 -12.37 -14.40 -3.19
CA HIS A 365 -10.98 -14.37 -2.73
C HIS A 365 -10.04 -14.25 -3.93
N VAL A 366 -9.06 -13.36 -3.83
CA VAL A 366 -7.99 -13.24 -4.81
C VAL A 366 -7.04 -14.42 -4.63
N LYS A 367 -6.89 -15.23 -5.69
CA LYS A 367 -6.14 -16.49 -5.62
C LYS A 367 -4.62 -16.32 -5.53
N GLY A 368 -4.10 -15.14 -5.84
CA GLY A 368 -2.68 -14.85 -5.85
C GLY A 368 -2.39 -13.38 -6.11
N PRO A 369 -1.11 -12.97 -6.09
CA PRO A 369 -0.76 -11.58 -6.28
C PRO A 369 -1.14 -11.08 -7.68
N LEU A 370 -1.50 -9.80 -7.76
CA LEU A 370 -1.86 -9.14 -9.01
C LEU A 370 -0.93 -7.95 -9.26
N PRO A 371 -0.53 -7.69 -10.52
CA PRO A 371 0.22 -6.48 -10.85
C PRO A 371 -0.72 -5.27 -10.81
N ALA A 372 -0.17 -4.11 -10.41
CA ALA A 372 -0.86 -2.84 -10.42
C ALA A 372 0.11 -1.70 -10.76
N LEU A 373 -0.41 -0.62 -11.32
CA LEU A 373 0.34 0.59 -11.62
C LEU A 373 0.32 1.53 -10.42
N VAL A 374 1.46 2.07 -9.99
CA VAL A 374 1.51 3.12 -8.97
C VAL A 374 0.97 4.43 -9.54
N VAL A 375 0.05 5.08 -8.83
CA VAL A 375 -0.64 6.30 -9.29
C VAL A 375 -0.66 7.37 -8.20
N GLY A 376 -0.89 8.62 -8.62
CA GLY A 376 -1.00 9.76 -7.73
C GLY A 376 -1.42 11.03 -8.50
N PRO A 377 -1.34 12.21 -7.85
CA PRO A 377 -1.72 13.46 -8.47
C PRO A 377 -0.88 13.80 -9.70
N GLU A 378 -1.48 14.48 -10.67
CA GLU A 378 -0.79 14.94 -11.87
C GLU A 378 0.41 15.83 -11.53
N GLY A 379 1.51 15.65 -12.28
CA GLY A 379 2.74 16.44 -12.13
C GLY A 379 3.64 16.05 -10.96
N ARG A 380 3.32 14.96 -10.24
CA ARG A 380 4.16 14.40 -9.18
C ARG A 380 4.84 13.12 -9.63
N GLU A 381 6.04 12.86 -9.09
CA GLU A 381 6.75 11.57 -9.25
C GLU A 381 6.49 10.62 -8.08
N ILE A 382 6.25 11.17 -6.88
CA ILE A 382 6.10 10.41 -5.64
C ILE A 382 4.82 10.85 -4.94
N HIS A 383 3.96 9.90 -4.58
CA HIS A 383 2.77 10.14 -3.77
C HIS A 383 2.68 9.10 -2.65
N THR A 384 2.98 9.55 -1.42
CA THR A 384 3.07 8.72 -0.22
C THR A 384 2.51 9.45 0.99
N ASP A 385 2.13 8.69 2.02
CA ASP A 385 1.72 9.22 3.33
C ASP A 385 2.75 8.95 4.43
N GLU A 386 2.42 9.26 5.69
CA GLU A 386 3.29 9.10 6.86
C GLU A 386 3.70 7.65 7.17
N PHE A 387 3.04 6.66 6.57
CA PHE A 387 3.33 5.24 6.73
C PHE A 387 4.10 4.64 5.54
N GLY A 388 4.49 5.46 4.56
CA GLY A 388 5.15 4.98 3.34
C GLY A 388 4.20 4.22 2.41
N ARG A 389 2.88 4.44 2.52
CA ARG A 389 1.87 3.80 1.66
C ARG A 389 1.79 4.53 0.33
N ILE A 390 1.37 3.82 -0.71
CA ILE A 390 1.16 4.37 -2.05
C ILE A 390 -0.30 4.16 -2.49
N LYS A 391 -0.68 4.75 -3.62
CA LYS A 391 -1.93 4.41 -4.32
C LYS A 391 -1.63 3.69 -5.61
N VAL A 392 -2.54 2.80 -6.01
CA VAL A 392 -2.37 1.96 -7.20
C VAL A 392 -3.62 1.96 -8.06
N GLN A 393 -3.47 1.65 -9.34
CA GLN A 393 -4.57 1.24 -10.20
C GLN A 393 -4.33 -0.18 -10.69
N PHE A 394 -5.28 -1.07 -10.38
CA PHE A 394 -5.27 -2.42 -10.91
C PHE A 394 -5.64 -2.43 -12.40
N TYR A 395 -5.05 -3.36 -13.15
CA TYR A 395 -5.33 -3.48 -14.59
C TYR A 395 -6.75 -3.97 -14.92
N TRP A 396 -7.44 -4.61 -13.97
CA TRP A 396 -8.85 -4.96 -14.09
C TRP A 396 -9.79 -3.79 -13.77
N ASP A 397 -9.30 -2.72 -13.13
CA ASP A 397 -10.12 -1.56 -12.80
C ASP A 397 -10.27 -0.65 -14.02
N ARG A 398 -11.42 -0.81 -14.68
CA ARG A 398 -11.82 -0.04 -15.86
C ARG A 398 -12.40 1.34 -15.54
N TYR A 399 -12.63 1.67 -14.27
CA TYR A 399 -13.27 2.91 -13.84
C TYR A 399 -12.29 3.90 -13.22
N GLY A 400 -11.17 3.41 -12.69
CA GLY A 400 -10.07 4.23 -12.21
C GLY A 400 -9.50 5.14 -13.30
N GLN A 401 -9.20 6.38 -12.92
CA GLN A 401 -8.72 7.44 -13.81
C GLN A 401 -7.18 7.60 -13.83
N ARG A 402 -6.46 6.65 -13.23
CA ARG A 402 -5.00 6.62 -13.04
C ARG A 402 -4.47 7.83 -12.27
N ASN A 403 -5.22 8.24 -11.25
CA ASN A 403 -4.91 9.37 -10.39
C ASN A 403 -4.99 8.99 -8.89
N GLU A 404 -4.87 9.98 -8.01
CA GLU A 404 -4.92 9.82 -6.56
C GLU A 404 -6.25 9.28 -6.02
N ASN A 405 -7.29 9.14 -6.83
CA ASN A 405 -8.59 8.60 -6.42
C ASN A 405 -8.81 7.14 -6.88
N SER A 406 -7.80 6.49 -7.46
CA SER A 406 -7.95 5.14 -8.03
C SER A 406 -8.04 4.02 -6.98
N SER A 407 -7.38 4.19 -5.82
CA SER A 407 -7.43 3.23 -4.72
C SER A 407 -7.32 3.87 -3.35
N CYS A 408 -7.55 3.06 -2.32
CA CYS A 408 -7.11 3.36 -0.96
C CYS A 408 -5.57 3.41 -0.87
N TRP A 409 -5.07 3.84 0.28
CA TRP A 409 -3.65 3.78 0.60
C TRP A 409 -3.21 2.34 0.90
N VAL A 410 -2.31 1.82 0.07
CA VAL A 410 -1.78 0.45 0.11
C VAL A 410 -0.40 0.44 0.76
N ARG A 411 -0.19 -0.39 1.79
CA ARG A 411 1.12 -0.55 2.44
C ARG A 411 2.12 -1.21 1.50
N VAL A 412 3.39 -0.85 1.65
CA VAL A 412 4.51 -1.42 0.88
C VAL A 412 5.38 -2.25 1.81
N ALA A 413 5.61 -3.51 1.44
CA ALA A 413 6.55 -4.38 2.15
C ALA A 413 7.98 -3.88 1.93
N SER A 414 8.69 -3.62 3.02
CA SER A 414 10.12 -3.32 3.02
C SER A 414 10.94 -4.59 3.30
N PRO A 415 12.17 -4.71 2.76
CA PRO A 415 13.10 -5.80 3.10
C PRO A 415 13.38 -5.92 4.61
N VAL A 416 13.44 -4.79 5.32
CA VAL A 416 13.57 -4.72 6.79
C VAL A 416 12.88 -3.46 7.30
N ALA A 417 12.08 -3.59 8.38
CA ALA A 417 11.36 -2.49 8.99
C ALA A 417 11.36 -2.63 10.53
N GLY A 418 11.97 -1.66 11.21
CA GLY A 418 12.03 -1.57 12.67
C GLY A 418 11.58 -0.21 13.19
N LYS A 419 11.54 -0.05 14.53
CA LYS A 419 11.11 1.20 15.17
C LYS A 419 12.15 2.30 14.95
N GLY A 420 11.95 3.12 13.91
CA GLY A 420 12.84 4.24 13.55
C GLY A 420 14.10 3.84 12.78
N TRP A 421 14.15 2.63 12.22
CA TRP A 421 15.27 2.14 11.42
C TRP A 421 14.78 1.09 10.41
N GLY A 422 15.52 0.87 9.32
CA GLY A 422 15.18 -0.13 8.32
C GLY A 422 15.51 0.33 6.90
N PHE A 423 14.93 -0.35 5.92
CA PHE A 423 15.05 -0.04 4.50
C PHE A 423 13.76 0.59 3.99
N ILE A 424 13.88 1.69 3.25
CA ILE A 424 12.74 2.36 2.61
C ILE A 424 13.08 2.72 1.17
N ALA A 425 12.32 2.16 0.23
CA ALA A 425 12.31 2.56 -1.17
C ALA A 425 10.85 2.67 -1.59
N ILE A 426 10.37 3.89 -1.73
CA ILE A 426 8.96 4.17 -2.03
C ILE A 426 8.75 3.99 -3.54
N PRO A 427 7.86 3.09 -3.98
CA PRO A 427 7.52 2.98 -5.39
C PRO A 427 6.98 4.31 -5.94
N ARG A 428 7.45 4.71 -7.11
CA ARG A 428 7.12 5.98 -7.77
C ARG A 428 5.94 5.82 -8.71
N ILE A 429 5.23 6.92 -8.96
CA ILE A 429 4.13 6.96 -9.93
C ILE A 429 4.64 6.48 -11.30
N GLY A 430 3.88 5.58 -11.93
CA GLY A 430 4.25 4.94 -13.20
C GLY A 430 5.02 3.62 -13.05
N GLN A 431 5.50 3.27 -11.86
CA GLN A 431 6.12 1.95 -11.64
C GLN A 431 5.07 0.86 -11.51
N GLU A 432 5.47 -0.38 -11.83
CA GLU A 432 4.63 -1.56 -11.64
C GLU A 432 4.97 -2.26 -10.33
N VAL A 433 3.93 -2.59 -9.57
CA VAL A 433 4.04 -3.26 -8.28
C VAL A 433 3.23 -4.56 -8.25
N ILE A 434 3.65 -5.50 -7.42
CA ILE A 434 2.96 -6.75 -7.18
C ILE A 434 2.19 -6.64 -5.86
N VAL A 435 0.87 -6.73 -5.95
CA VAL A 435 -0.06 -6.56 -4.83
C VAL A 435 -0.61 -7.91 -4.40
N SER A 436 -0.32 -8.27 -3.15
CA SER A 436 -0.96 -9.39 -2.45
C SER A 436 -2.16 -8.89 -1.66
N PHE A 437 -2.98 -9.82 -1.15
CA PHE A 437 -4.23 -9.50 -0.45
C PHE A 437 -4.25 -10.28 0.88
N GLU A 438 -4.43 -9.58 2.00
CA GLU A 438 -4.46 -10.20 3.33
C GLU A 438 -5.65 -11.18 3.41
N ASP A 439 -5.40 -12.44 3.78
CA ASP A 439 -6.39 -13.54 3.73
C ASP A 439 -7.03 -13.77 2.33
N GLY A 440 -6.41 -13.24 1.26
CA GLY A 440 -6.99 -13.23 -0.08
C GLY A 440 -8.15 -12.26 -0.25
N ASP A 441 -8.41 -11.38 0.72
CA ASP A 441 -9.51 -10.42 0.69
C ASP A 441 -9.23 -9.26 -0.30
N PRO A 442 -10.03 -9.09 -1.38
CA PRO A 442 -9.88 -7.99 -2.33
C PRO A 442 -9.88 -6.59 -1.69
N ASP A 443 -10.47 -6.45 -0.50
CA ASP A 443 -10.58 -5.19 0.23
C ASP A 443 -9.29 -4.82 0.99
N ARG A 444 -8.34 -5.76 1.12
CA ARG A 444 -7.10 -5.62 1.92
C ARG A 444 -5.82 -5.79 1.10
N PRO A 445 -5.53 -4.87 0.15
CA PRO A 445 -4.32 -4.93 -0.65
C PRO A 445 -3.04 -4.60 0.16
N LEU A 446 -1.94 -5.27 -0.19
CA LEU A 446 -0.60 -5.05 0.33
C LEU A 446 0.42 -5.19 -0.82
N VAL A 447 1.23 -4.17 -1.07
CA VAL A 447 2.32 -4.27 -2.04
C VAL A 447 3.44 -5.13 -1.45
N THR A 448 3.82 -6.17 -2.19
CA THR A 448 4.80 -7.19 -1.77
C THR A 448 6.03 -7.27 -2.67
N GLY A 449 6.04 -6.55 -3.79
CA GLY A 449 7.18 -6.49 -4.69
C GLY A 449 7.03 -5.41 -5.75
N VAL A 450 8.10 -5.16 -6.49
CA VAL A 450 8.18 -4.22 -7.63
C VAL A 450 8.77 -4.99 -8.81
N THR A 451 8.27 -4.74 -10.01
CA THR A 451 8.71 -5.43 -11.24
C THR A 451 9.12 -4.45 -12.32
N TYR A 452 10.19 -4.79 -13.06
CA TYR A 452 10.53 -4.14 -14.32
C TYR A 452 9.62 -4.67 -15.44
N ASN A 453 9.38 -3.84 -16.45
CA ASN A 453 8.61 -4.19 -17.64
C ASN A 453 9.20 -3.49 -18.89
N ALA A 454 8.49 -3.54 -20.02
CA ALA A 454 9.01 -2.99 -21.28
C ALA A 454 9.20 -1.45 -21.26
N GLU A 455 8.41 -0.74 -20.44
CA GLU A 455 8.49 0.71 -20.26
C GLU A 455 9.44 1.07 -19.11
N GLN A 456 9.33 0.36 -17.99
CA GLN A 456 10.20 0.46 -16.83
C GLN A 456 11.33 -0.56 -16.95
N GLN A 457 12.32 -0.24 -17.78
CA GLN A 457 13.43 -1.14 -18.08
C GLN A 457 14.40 -1.31 -16.90
N VAL A 458 15.11 -2.44 -16.90
CA VAL A 458 16.20 -2.69 -15.95
C VAL A 458 17.31 -1.62 -16.09
N PRO A 459 18.04 -1.26 -15.01
CA PRO A 459 19.04 -0.20 -15.05
C PRO A 459 20.23 -0.49 -15.98
N TYR A 460 20.53 -1.77 -16.20
CA TYR A 460 21.63 -2.23 -17.05
C TYR A 460 21.06 -3.12 -18.16
N PRO A 461 21.39 -2.87 -19.44
CA PRO A 461 20.92 -3.70 -20.54
C PRO A 461 21.20 -5.19 -20.34
N LEU A 462 20.15 -6.00 -20.35
CA LEU A 462 20.23 -7.46 -20.28
C LEU A 462 19.98 -8.09 -21.66
N PRO A 463 20.67 -9.20 -22.00
CA PRO A 463 21.47 -10.06 -21.13
C PRO A 463 22.97 -9.70 -21.02
N ASP A 464 23.41 -8.59 -21.62
CA ASP A 464 24.84 -8.24 -21.74
C ASP A 464 25.51 -8.02 -20.38
N HIS A 465 24.81 -7.38 -19.44
CA HIS A 465 25.30 -7.07 -18.09
C HIS A 465 24.77 -8.02 -17.00
N LYS A 466 24.63 -9.31 -17.33
CA LYS A 466 24.06 -10.33 -16.41
C LYS A 466 24.85 -10.59 -15.12
N THR A 467 26.10 -10.16 -15.04
CA THR A 467 26.97 -10.25 -13.86
C THR A 467 26.98 -8.98 -13.02
N VAL A 468 26.26 -7.95 -13.45
CA VAL A 468 26.14 -6.68 -12.72
C VAL A 468 24.97 -6.76 -11.75
N SER A 469 25.20 -6.37 -10.50
CA SER A 469 24.17 -6.20 -9.48
C SER A 469 24.35 -4.87 -8.75
N GLY A 470 23.29 -4.33 -8.16
CA GLY A 470 23.41 -3.07 -7.42
C GLY A 470 22.11 -2.32 -7.20
N TRP A 471 22.27 -1.09 -6.75
CA TRP A 471 21.21 -0.16 -6.40
C TRP A 471 21.48 1.17 -7.10
N ARG A 472 20.67 1.49 -8.11
CA ARG A 472 20.66 2.78 -8.79
C ARG A 472 19.40 3.55 -8.39
N SER A 473 19.58 4.74 -7.84
CA SER A 473 18.50 5.68 -7.54
C SER A 473 18.22 6.59 -8.74
N HIS A 474 17.32 7.56 -8.59
CA HIS A 474 17.09 8.60 -9.58
C HIS A 474 16.73 9.89 -8.85
N SER A 475 17.35 11.00 -9.21
CA SER A 475 17.02 12.30 -8.61
C SER A 475 15.53 12.63 -8.82
N SER A 476 14.92 13.26 -7.82
CA SER A 476 13.49 13.59 -7.80
C SER A 476 13.32 15.00 -7.24
N GLU A 477 12.40 15.83 -7.73
CA GLU A 477 11.62 15.66 -8.97
C GLU A 477 12.44 16.12 -10.21
N LYS A 478 12.09 15.61 -11.40
CA LYS A 478 12.63 16.00 -12.72
C LYS A 478 14.11 15.68 -12.94
N GLY A 479 14.59 14.57 -12.39
CA GLY A 479 15.91 14.03 -12.75
C GLY A 479 15.95 13.66 -14.23
N SER A 480 17.10 13.87 -14.87
CA SER A 480 17.40 13.25 -16.16
C SER A 480 18.02 11.86 -15.95
N PRO A 481 18.14 11.03 -17.00
CA PRO A 481 18.79 9.72 -16.89
C PRO A 481 20.21 9.74 -16.32
N SER A 482 20.91 10.88 -16.37
CA SER A 482 22.26 11.03 -15.80
C SER A 482 22.28 11.44 -14.33
N ASN A 483 21.12 11.73 -13.70
CA ASN A 483 21.07 12.23 -12.33
C ASN A 483 20.71 11.11 -11.36
N PHE A 484 21.72 10.46 -10.77
CA PHE A 484 21.50 9.32 -9.87
C PHE A 484 22.67 9.10 -8.89
N ASN A 485 22.33 8.53 -7.74
CA ASN A 485 23.30 7.86 -6.87
C ASN A 485 23.28 6.36 -7.17
N GLU A 486 24.44 5.71 -7.07
CA GLU A 486 24.60 4.30 -7.40
C GLU A 486 25.61 3.58 -6.50
N LEU A 487 25.26 2.35 -6.12
CA LEU A 487 26.19 1.34 -5.63
C LEU A 487 26.06 0.11 -6.52
N ARG A 488 27.12 -0.24 -7.24
CA ARG A 488 27.12 -1.29 -8.25
C ARG A 488 28.32 -2.23 -8.09
N PHE A 489 28.07 -3.52 -8.29
CA PHE A 489 29.02 -4.61 -8.21
C PHE A 489 29.07 -5.31 -9.57
N GLU A 490 30.26 -5.43 -10.15
CA GLU A 490 30.52 -6.27 -11.33
C GLU A 490 31.27 -7.52 -10.89
N ASP A 491 30.67 -8.68 -11.13
CA ASP A 491 31.19 -10.00 -10.74
C ASP A 491 31.82 -10.77 -11.92
N LYS A 492 32.09 -10.09 -13.04
CA LYS A 492 32.79 -10.68 -14.18
C LYS A 492 34.25 -10.96 -13.82
N LEU A 493 34.60 -12.25 -13.78
CA LEU A 493 35.94 -12.73 -13.45
C LEU A 493 37.06 -12.02 -14.23
N GLY A 494 38.03 -11.45 -13.50
CA GLY A 494 39.17 -10.73 -14.05
C GLY A 494 38.86 -9.30 -14.50
N SER A 495 37.66 -8.80 -14.21
CA SER A 495 37.20 -7.44 -14.51
C SER A 495 36.24 -6.94 -13.42
N GLU A 496 36.38 -7.47 -12.20
CA GLU A 496 35.53 -7.12 -11.07
C GLU A 496 35.77 -5.67 -10.65
N TYR A 497 34.69 -4.98 -10.30
CA TYR A 497 34.78 -3.66 -9.69
C TYR A 497 33.58 -3.37 -8.80
N VAL A 498 33.81 -2.47 -7.83
CA VAL A 498 32.74 -1.82 -7.07
C VAL A 498 32.70 -0.36 -7.50
N TRP A 499 31.54 0.07 -8.00
CA TRP A 499 31.31 1.45 -8.39
C TRP A 499 30.43 2.13 -7.36
N PHE A 500 30.89 3.27 -6.87
CA PHE A 500 30.14 4.12 -5.96
C PHE A 500 30.07 5.53 -6.53
N GLN A 501 28.86 5.96 -6.86
CA GLN A 501 28.58 7.29 -7.39
C GLN A 501 27.67 8.05 -6.43
N ALA A 502 28.12 9.24 -6.04
CA ALA A 502 27.29 10.25 -5.41
C ALA A 502 27.01 11.34 -6.44
N GLU A 503 25.73 11.66 -6.69
CA GLU A 503 25.31 12.68 -7.66
C GLU A 503 25.84 14.08 -7.29
N LYS A 504 26.01 14.35 -5.98
CA LYS A 504 26.41 15.66 -5.48
C LYS A 504 27.37 15.58 -4.30
N ASP A 505 26.85 15.40 -3.09
CA ASP A 505 27.63 15.44 -1.85
C ASP A 505 27.85 14.01 -1.35
N TYR A 506 29.10 13.64 -1.06
CA TYR A 506 29.45 12.42 -0.33
C TYR A 506 29.90 12.78 1.08
N LEU A 507 29.14 12.33 2.08
CA LEU A 507 29.42 12.55 3.50
C LEU A 507 29.74 11.21 4.16
N SER A 508 30.96 11.07 4.69
CA SER A 508 31.41 9.87 5.40
C SER A 508 31.70 10.18 6.86
N LEU A 509 31.05 9.46 7.77
CA LEU A 509 31.26 9.59 9.22
C LEU A 509 31.59 8.22 9.82
N ILE A 510 32.86 8.03 10.17
CA ILE A 510 33.34 6.83 10.86
C ILE A 510 33.51 7.20 12.33
N LYS A 511 32.77 6.52 13.22
CA LYS A 511 32.73 6.85 14.66
C LYS A 511 33.89 6.27 15.48
N ASN A 512 34.66 5.35 14.91
CA ASN A 512 35.77 4.70 15.60
C ASN A 512 36.99 4.62 14.68
N ASP A 513 37.20 3.48 14.02
CA ASP A 513 38.38 3.22 13.19
C ASP A 513 37.99 3.00 11.73
N SER A 514 38.82 3.50 10.81
CA SER A 514 38.76 3.22 9.38
C SER A 514 40.06 2.55 8.95
N HIS A 515 39.96 1.49 8.15
CA HIS A 515 41.10 0.74 7.63
C HIS A 515 40.94 0.57 6.12
N GLU A 516 42.03 0.80 5.39
CA GLU A 516 42.08 0.69 3.94
C GLU A 516 43.39 -0.03 3.54
N GLU A 517 43.26 -1.09 2.76
CA GLU A 517 44.37 -1.81 2.16
C GLU A 517 44.12 -1.87 0.65
N ILE A 518 45.08 -1.37 -0.12
CA ILE A 518 45.02 -1.33 -1.57
C ILE A 518 46.12 -2.24 -2.08
N GLY A 519 45.73 -3.37 -2.68
CA GLY A 519 46.67 -4.39 -3.14
C GLY A 519 47.53 -3.99 -4.33
N ASN A 520 47.17 -2.90 -5.02
CA ASN A 520 47.93 -2.34 -6.13
C ASN A 520 47.95 -0.80 -6.03
N ASP A 521 47.35 -0.07 -6.98
CA ASP A 521 47.47 1.39 -7.08
C ASP A 521 46.28 2.15 -6.48
N SER A 522 46.55 3.34 -5.94
CA SER A 522 45.53 4.29 -5.44
C SER A 522 45.66 5.64 -6.16
N HIS A 523 44.59 6.07 -6.80
CA HIS A 523 44.51 7.33 -7.52
C HIS A 523 43.49 8.25 -6.84
N ARG A 524 43.90 9.47 -6.48
CA ARG A 524 43.03 10.49 -5.85
C ARG A 524 43.15 11.81 -6.60
N LEU A 525 42.10 12.18 -7.33
CA LEU A 525 41.99 13.45 -8.04
C LEU A 525 40.97 14.36 -7.33
N ILE A 526 41.40 15.54 -6.89
CA ILE A 526 40.52 16.56 -6.30
C ILE A 526 40.57 17.80 -7.19
N HIS A 527 39.45 18.16 -7.81
CA HIS A 527 39.36 19.36 -8.64
C HIS A 527 39.31 20.66 -7.83
N GLY A 528 38.72 20.59 -6.64
CA GLY A 528 38.63 21.72 -5.69
C GLY A 528 39.74 21.67 -4.65
N ASN A 529 39.37 21.94 -3.40
CA ASN A 529 40.31 21.98 -2.29
C ASN A 529 40.34 20.64 -1.52
N LEU A 530 41.52 20.23 -1.08
CA LEU A 530 41.69 19.21 -0.05
C LEU A 530 42.04 19.89 1.27
N ILE A 531 41.26 19.62 2.32
CA ILE A 531 41.51 20.09 3.68
C ILE A 531 41.56 18.86 4.58
N GLU A 532 42.66 18.71 5.31
CA GLU A 532 42.89 17.58 6.22
C GLU A 532 43.31 18.12 7.59
N GLU A 533 42.58 17.72 8.64
CA GLU A 533 42.91 18.05 10.04
C GLU A 533 43.15 16.74 10.79
N ILE A 534 44.37 16.55 11.27
CA ILE A 534 44.75 15.42 12.12
C ILE A 534 44.98 15.98 13.52
N LYS A 535 44.14 15.56 14.47
CA LYS A 535 44.18 16.09 15.85
C LYS A 535 45.32 15.55 16.70
N GLN A 536 45.88 14.42 16.31
CA GLN A 536 46.99 13.76 16.98
C GLN A 536 48.10 13.52 15.96
N ASP A 537 48.53 12.28 15.80
CA ASP A 537 49.73 11.95 15.04
C ASP A 537 49.39 11.55 13.60
N VAL A 538 50.26 11.95 12.68
CA VAL A 538 50.33 11.42 11.32
C VAL A 538 51.68 10.75 11.12
N SER A 539 51.67 9.49 10.68
CA SER A 539 52.88 8.75 10.31
C SER A 539 52.73 8.27 8.87
N ARG A 540 53.72 8.60 8.03
CA ARG A 540 53.76 8.19 6.63
C ARG A 540 55.10 7.55 6.32
N THR A 541 55.08 6.28 5.96
CA THR A 541 56.26 5.55 5.50
C THR A 541 56.12 5.25 4.01
N VAL A 542 57.09 5.69 3.22
CA VAL A 542 57.17 5.39 1.78
C VAL A 542 58.44 4.58 1.56
N LEU A 543 58.29 3.31 1.20
CA LEU A 543 59.45 2.41 0.97
C LEU A 543 60.16 2.74 -0.35
N GLY A 544 59.40 3.21 -1.34
CA GLY A 544 59.91 3.68 -2.61
C GLY A 544 60.23 5.18 -2.60
N LYS A 545 60.00 5.83 -3.75
CA LYS A 545 60.22 7.27 -3.92
C LYS A 545 58.98 8.06 -3.46
N LEU A 546 59.20 9.12 -2.67
CA LEU A 546 58.22 10.18 -2.47
C LEU A 546 58.57 11.36 -3.38
N SER A 547 57.63 11.80 -4.21
CA SER A 547 57.74 13.00 -5.03
C SER A 547 56.56 13.93 -4.75
N GLN A 548 56.84 15.19 -4.45
CA GLN A 548 55.84 16.22 -4.19
C GLN A 548 56.20 17.47 -5.00
N GLN A 549 55.25 17.96 -5.79
CA GLN A 549 55.38 19.18 -6.57
C GLN A 549 54.34 20.19 -6.07
N ILE A 550 54.81 21.39 -5.75
CA ILE A 550 53.98 22.51 -5.32
C ILE A 550 54.23 23.65 -6.29
N GLU A 551 53.23 23.97 -7.10
CA GLU A 551 53.39 25.00 -8.16
C GLU A 551 53.36 26.43 -7.61
N GLN A 552 52.67 26.62 -6.49
CA GLN A 552 52.55 27.91 -5.83
C GLN A 552 53.41 27.94 -4.56
N ALA A 553 52.79 28.04 -3.39
CA ALA A 553 53.49 28.19 -2.13
C ALA A 553 53.39 26.94 -1.26
N LEU A 554 54.50 26.57 -0.62
CA LEU A 554 54.54 25.66 0.51
C LEU A 554 54.73 26.47 1.79
N HIS A 555 53.70 26.49 2.65
CA HIS A 555 53.80 27.05 4.00
C HIS A 555 53.95 25.91 5.00
N LEU A 556 55.12 25.83 5.65
CA LEU A 556 55.41 24.85 6.69
C LEU A 556 55.78 25.58 7.98
N THR A 557 54.94 25.43 9.00
CA THR A 557 55.19 25.92 10.36
C THR A 557 55.35 24.74 11.29
N VAL A 558 56.50 24.68 11.97
CA VAL A 558 56.79 23.65 12.98
C VAL A 558 57.06 24.36 14.29
N ASN A 559 56.23 24.08 15.30
CA ASN A 559 56.31 24.77 16.59
C ASN A 559 57.41 24.20 17.50
N ASP A 560 57.79 22.95 17.27
CA ASP A 560 58.86 22.26 17.98
C ASP A 560 60.00 21.93 17.00
N ASP A 561 60.34 20.66 16.81
CA ASP A 561 61.49 20.30 15.98
C ASP A 561 61.12 19.96 14.52
N LEU A 562 61.86 20.56 13.58
CA LEU A 562 61.97 20.05 12.21
C LEU A 562 63.29 19.28 12.06
N LEU A 563 63.22 17.95 11.98
CA LEU A 563 64.39 17.08 11.80
C LEU A 563 64.43 16.51 10.38
N ALA A 564 65.50 16.84 9.64
CA ALA A 564 65.80 16.26 8.34
C ALA A 564 67.10 15.45 8.40
N LYS A 565 67.00 14.12 8.30
CA LYS A 565 68.16 13.22 8.21
C LYS A 565 68.28 12.70 6.78
N VAL A 566 69.33 13.12 6.08
CA VAL A 566 69.60 12.70 4.70
C VAL A 566 70.97 12.04 4.65
N GLN A 567 71.04 10.80 4.16
CA GLN A 567 72.30 10.08 3.98
C GLN A 567 73.02 10.51 2.69
N GLY A 568 72.25 10.77 1.63
CA GLY A 568 72.75 11.31 0.37
C GLY A 568 72.81 12.84 0.41
N LEU A 569 72.43 13.47 -0.69
CA LEU A 569 72.43 14.92 -0.82
C LEU A 569 71.14 15.54 -0.25
N LEU A 570 71.30 16.48 0.69
CA LEU A 570 70.29 17.49 0.98
C LEU A 570 70.58 18.73 0.12
N GLY A 571 69.82 18.92 -0.95
CA GLY A 571 69.99 20.04 -1.88
C GLY A 571 68.95 21.14 -1.64
N VAL A 572 69.39 22.40 -1.60
CA VAL A 572 68.52 23.58 -1.62
C VAL A 572 68.95 24.45 -2.79
N ILE A 573 68.15 24.47 -3.86
CA ILE A 573 68.38 25.30 -5.04
C ILE A 573 67.27 26.35 -5.06
N ASN A 574 67.62 27.62 -4.93
CA ASN A 574 66.67 28.72 -4.84
C ASN A 574 67.08 29.87 -5.75
N GLN A 575 66.18 30.30 -6.63
CA GLN A 575 66.39 31.45 -7.52
C GLN A 575 66.11 32.80 -6.84
N GLY A 576 65.37 32.79 -5.72
CA GLY A 576 65.07 33.98 -4.94
C GLY A 576 66.05 34.18 -3.77
N GLN A 577 65.51 34.46 -2.58
CA GLN A 577 66.29 34.62 -1.35
C GLN A 577 66.16 33.40 -0.42
N ILE A 578 67.28 32.95 0.16
CA ILE A 578 67.27 32.07 1.33
C ILE A 578 67.58 32.94 2.54
N ALA A 579 66.71 32.92 3.55
CA ALA A 579 66.92 33.62 4.82
C ALA A 579 66.91 32.61 5.97
N VAL A 580 68.01 32.56 6.72
CA VAL A 580 68.12 31.75 7.95
C VAL A 580 68.37 32.70 9.11
N SER A 581 67.43 32.73 10.06
CA SER A 581 67.52 33.54 11.27
C SER A 581 67.24 32.65 12.47
N THR A 582 68.09 32.71 13.48
CA THR A 582 67.89 31.99 14.74
C THR A 582 68.31 32.88 15.90
N THR A 583 67.56 32.81 17.00
CA THR A 583 67.94 33.43 18.27
C THR A 583 68.91 32.54 19.06
N GLY A 584 68.93 31.25 18.77
CA GLY A 584 69.84 30.26 19.35
C GLY A 584 71.11 30.08 18.54
N GLN A 585 71.76 28.92 18.70
CA GLN A 585 72.96 28.57 17.96
C GLN A 585 72.62 28.19 16.51
N CYS A 586 73.26 28.83 15.54
CA CYS A 586 73.40 28.31 14.19
C CYS A 586 74.78 27.65 14.05
N SER A 587 74.86 26.38 13.67
CA SER A 587 76.15 25.71 13.44
C SER A 587 76.17 24.88 12.17
N ILE A 588 77.20 25.10 11.36
CA ILE A 588 77.53 24.29 10.18
C ILE A 588 78.85 23.58 10.49
N LYS A 589 78.83 22.25 10.48
CA LYS A 589 80.02 21.41 10.69
C LYS A 589 80.14 20.46 9.50
N SER A 590 81.28 20.53 8.80
CA SER A 590 81.62 19.63 7.70
C SER A 590 82.95 18.94 8.01
N SER A 591 83.02 17.63 7.81
CA SER A 591 84.30 16.90 7.78
C SER A 591 85.02 17.05 6.43
N GLY A 592 84.26 17.39 5.38
CA GLY A 592 84.78 17.72 4.06
C GLY A 592 85.00 19.22 3.90
N SER A 593 84.92 19.70 2.65
CA SER A 593 84.96 21.13 2.36
C SER A 593 83.65 21.82 2.75
N THR A 594 83.77 23.12 3.00
CA THR A 594 82.65 24.06 3.09
C THR A 594 83.02 25.23 2.19
N ASP A 595 82.33 25.36 1.06
CA ASP A 595 82.56 26.44 0.09
C ASP A 595 81.48 27.51 0.26
N LEU A 596 81.90 28.76 0.45
CA LEU A 596 81.01 29.93 0.53
C LEU A 596 81.44 30.93 -0.54
N GLN A 597 80.57 31.15 -1.52
CA GLN A 597 80.82 32.06 -2.64
C GLN A 597 79.63 33.00 -2.81
N ALA A 598 79.89 34.29 -2.99
CA ALA A 598 78.92 35.28 -3.37
C ALA A 598 79.52 36.14 -4.49
N GLU A 599 78.74 36.42 -5.55
CA GLU A 599 79.14 37.41 -6.56
C GLU A 599 79.01 38.84 -6.04
N GLY A 600 78.06 39.06 -5.12
CA GLY A 600 77.91 40.29 -4.36
C GLY A 600 78.77 40.31 -3.09
N ASN A 601 78.24 40.94 -2.04
CA ASN A 601 78.95 41.04 -0.76
C ASN A 601 78.77 39.78 0.08
N LEU A 602 79.88 39.23 0.57
CA LEU A 602 79.89 38.26 1.67
C LEU A 602 80.23 39.00 2.97
N SER A 603 79.24 39.17 3.85
CA SER A 603 79.38 39.87 5.13
C SER A 603 79.35 38.89 6.30
N LEU A 604 80.38 38.92 7.15
CA LEU A 604 80.46 38.13 8.39
C LEU A 604 80.69 39.08 9.57
N GLY A 605 79.73 39.13 10.50
CA GLY A 605 79.77 40.02 11.66
C GLY A 605 79.40 39.29 12.95
N THR A 606 80.08 39.67 14.04
CA THR A 606 79.78 39.19 15.40
C THR A 606 79.99 40.35 16.38
N SER A 607 79.12 40.48 17.38
CA SER A 607 79.24 41.49 18.43
C SER A 607 80.18 41.07 19.56
N ALA A 608 80.57 39.80 19.60
CA ALA A 608 81.50 39.25 20.58
C ALA A 608 82.82 38.90 19.89
N GLN A 609 83.18 37.61 19.85
CA GLN A 609 84.43 37.13 19.27
C GLN A 609 84.19 36.43 17.94
N GLY A 610 84.99 36.77 16.92
CA GLY A 610 85.08 36.06 15.65
C GLY A 610 86.45 35.41 15.53
N ASN A 611 86.48 34.11 15.24
CA ASN A 611 87.73 33.34 15.12
C ASN A 611 87.84 32.75 13.72
N LEU A 612 88.90 33.10 12.99
CA LEU A 612 89.29 32.43 11.77
C LEU A 612 90.56 31.62 12.06
N LYS A 613 90.43 30.29 12.01
CA LYS A 613 91.55 29.36 12.23
C LYS A 613 91.61 28.39 11.07
N ALA A 614 92.75 28.34 10.40
CA ALA A 614 93.08 27.27 9.46
C ALA A 614 94.13 26.37 10.12
N GLY A 615 93.99 25.05 9.98
CA GLY A 615 95.01 24.11 10.48
C GLY A 615 96.33 24.19 9.69
N SER A 616 96.30 24.86 8.55
CA SER A 616 97.27 24.67 7.48
C SER A 616 97.69 26.06 6.93
N SER A 617 96.89 26.75 6.11
CA SER A 617 97.05 28.21 5.92
C SER A 617 95.74 28.97 5.75
N LEU A 618 95.74 30.22 6.17
CA LEU A 618 94.68 31.19 5.92
C LEU A 618 95.15 32.13 4.81
N LYS A 619 94.46 32.13 3.67
CA LYS A 619 94.74 33.04 2.54
C LYS A 619 93.60 34.06 2.43
N LEU A 620 93.95 35.34 2.49
CA LEU A 620 93.05 36.44 2.24
C LEU A 620 93.54 37.17 0.99
N THR A 621 92.67 37.33 0.00
CA THR A 621 93.00 38.00 -1.26
C THR A 621 91.89 38.97 -1.60
N ALA A 622 92.27 40.21 -1.91
CA ALA A 622 91.36 41.26 -2.33
C ALA A 622 91.87 41.88 -3.63
N GLY A 623 90.96 42.23 -4.55
CA GLY A 623 91.33 42.78 -5.86
C GLY A 623 91.84 44.22 -5.80
N SER A 624 91.46 44.99 -4.78
CA SER A 624 91.81 46.41 -4.62
C SER A 624 92.48 46.69 -3.29
N THR A 625 91.78 46.39 -2.19
CA THR A 625 92.20 46.75 -0.84
C THR A 625 91.84 45.67 0.16
N LEU A 626 92.77 45.32 1.05
CA LEU A 626 92.52 44.53 2.26
C LEU A 626 92.77 45.41 3.49
N SER A 627 91.75 45.61 4.31
CA SER A 627 91.82 46.45 5.51
C SER A 627 91.52 45.65 6.78
N LEU A 628 92.41 45.74 7.77
CA LEU A 628 92.25 45.18 9.10
C LEU A 628 92.17 46.34 10.10
N ASN A 629 91.01 46.53 10.73
CA ASN A 629 90.75 47.69 11.60
C ASN A 629 90.46 47.23 13.03
N VAL A 630 91.03 47.92 14.02
CA VAL A 630 90.73 47.75 15.44
C VAL A 630 90.66 49.13 16.11
N GLY A 631 89.45 49.56 16.50
CA GLY A 631 89.24 50.90 17.06
C GLY A 631 89.74 52.00 16.10
N GLY A 632 90.61 52.89 16.60
CA GLY A 632 91.24 53.94 15.78
C GLY A 632 92.50 53.51 15.01
N SER A 633 92.90 52.23 15.06
CA SER A 633 94.10 51.72 14.37
C SER A 633 93.73 50.85 13.16
N SER A 634 94.55 50.87 12.11
CA SER A 634 94.35 50.07 10.90
C SER A 634 95.63 49.60 10.22
N ILE A 635 95.51 48.47 9.52
CA ILE A 635 96.47 47.99 8.52
C ILE A 635 95.71 47.94 7.20
N VAL A 636 96.16 48.71 6.20
CA VAL A 636 95.55 48.77 4.87
C VAL A 636 96.57 48.32 3.83
N ILE A 637 96.25 47.28 3.09
CA ILE A 637 97.05 46.74 1.99
C ILE A 637 96.33 47.11 0.69
N SER A 638 96.99 47.82 -0.21
CA SER A 638 96.46 48.18 -1.53
C SER A 638 97.56 48.07 -2.61
N ALA A 639 97.20 48.34 -3.86
CA ALA A 639 98.18 48.39 -4.96
C ALA A 639 99.31 49.43 -4.75
N SER A 640 99.10 50.43 -3.89
CA SER A 640 100.11 51.46 -3.59
C SER A 640 101.07 51.09 -2.44
N GLY A 641 100.83 49.99 -1.71
CA GLY A 641 101.67 49.53 -0.60
C GLY A 641 100.89 49.11 0.66
N ILE A 642 101.62 48.93 1.76
CA ILE A 642 101.07 48.60 3.09
C ILE A 642 101.14 49.83 3.98
N VAL A 643 100.00 50.30 4.47
CA VAL A 643 99.88 51.47 5.35
C VAL A 643 99.46 51.02 6.75
N PHE A 644 100.24 51.43 7.75
CA PHE A 644 99.93 51.25 9.17
C PHE A 644 99.48 52.59 9.75
N ASN A 645 98.34 52.62 10.45
CA ASN A 645 97.80 53.81 11.09
C ASN A 645 97.45 53.50 12.55
N GLY A 646 97.97 54.28 13.50
CA GLY A 646 97.74 54.09 14.94
C GLY A 646 98.79 54.84 15.80
N PRO A 647 98.52 55.05 17.10
CA PRO A 647 99.39 55.82 17.99
C PRO A 647 100.76 55.16 18.28
N PHE A 648 100.88 53.83 18.12
CA PHE A 648 102.13 53.07 18.25
C PHE A 648 102.14 51.87 17.30
N ILE A 649 103.24 51.68 16.55
CA ILE A 649 103.44 50.55 15.63
C ILE A 649 104.72 49.82 16.06
N SER A 650 104.60 48.56 16.48
CA SER A 650 105.73 47.67 16.78
C SER A 650 105.79 46.57 15.73
N VAL A 651 106.87 46.55 14.94
CA VAL A 651 107.14 45.51 13.93
C VAL A 651 108.19 44.58 14.51
N ASN A 652 107.80 43.33 14.78
CA ASN A 652 108.71 42.28 15.25
C ASN A 652 108.83 41.18 14.18
N SER A 653 110.03 40.66 13.97
CA SER A 653 110.33 39.68 12.91
C SER A 653 110.73 38.34 13.54
N GLY A 654 109.79 37.39 13.60
CA GLY A 654 110.09 36.00 13.97
C GLY A 654 108.87 35.15 14.35
N GLY A 655 108.65 34.05 13.61
CA GLY A 655 107.82 32.91 14.02
C GLY A 655 106.92 32.32 12.93
N GLY A 656 107.26 31.13 12.43
CA GLY A 656 106.75 30.51 11.20
C GLY A 656 105.30 30.01 11.17
N GLY A 657 104.78 29.82 9.95
CA GLY A 657 103.53 29.14 9.61
C GLY A 657 103.63 28.44 8.25
N ALA A 658 102.82 27.40 7.99
CA ALA A 658 102.79 26.75 6.67
C ALA A 658 101.48 25.99 6.31
N GLY A 659 100.91 26.39 5.15
CA GLY A 659 100.40 25.57 4.02
C GLY A 659 98.92 25.14 3.97
N ALA A 660 98.11 25.54 2.97
CA ALA A 660 96.68 25.12 2.72
C ALA A 660 96.45 24.27 1.47
N ALA A 661 95.23 23.70 1.29
CA ALA A 661 94.55 23.44 0.00
C ALA A 661 93.03 23.13 0.12
N SER A 662 92.32 23.25 -1.01
CA SER A 662 90.85 23.35 -1.32
C SER A 662 90.23 22.10 -1.99
N ALA A 663 88.88 22.00 -2.13
CA ALA A 663 88.15 21.57 -3.36
C ALA A 663 86.60 21.44 -3.22
N SER A 664 85.92 21.69 -4.37
CA SER A 664 84.47 21.70 -4.70
C SER A 664 83.73 20.35 -4.73
N PRO A 665 82.37 20.38 -4.72
CA PRO A 665 81.59 19.46 -5.55
C PRO A 665 80.39 20.09 -6.32
N ALA A 666 79.94 19.35 -7.33
CA ALA A 666 79.01 19.67 -8.42
C ALA A 666 77.50 19.49 -8.06
N PRO A 667 76.55 20.01 -8.89
CA PRO A 667 75.12 20.05 -8.58
C PRO A 667 74.37 18.75 -8.93
N PRO A 668 73.24 18.42 -8.26
CA PRO A 668 72.37 17.31 -8.65
C PRO A 668 71.33 17.72 -9.73
N GLU A 669 70.94 16.73 -10.53
CA GLU A 669 69.96 16.81 -11.61
C GLU A 669 68.50 16.93 -11.14
N THR A 670 67.70 17.46 -12.06
CA THR A 670 66.26 17.77 -11.99
C THR A 670 65.35 16.57 -11.80
N ALA A 671 64.32 16.74 -10.95
CA ALA A 671 63.25 15.77 -10.72
C ALA A 671 62.30 15.65 -11.93
N GLN A 672 61.92 14.42 -12.28
CA GLN A 672 60.85 14.13 -13.24
C GLN A 672 59.47 14.49 -12.69
N ALA A 673 58.62 15.01 -13.57
CA ALA A 673 57.23 15.38 -13.30
C ALA A 673 56.35 14.15 -12.97
N PRO A 674 55.36 14.29 -12.09
CA PRO A 674 54.38 13.25 -11.80
C PRO A 674 53.43 12.99 -12.99
N GLU A 675 52.93 11.76 -13.09
CA GLU A 675 51.96 11.35 -14.11
C GLU A 675 50.59 12.01 -13.90
N VAL A 676 49.93 12.36 -15.01
CA VAL A 676 48.60 12.96 -15.02
C VAL A 676 47.57 11.86 -14.78
N VAL A 677 46.78 11.99 -13.72
CA VAL A 677 45.69 11.06 -13.40
C VAL A 677 44.39 11.56 -14.02
N GLU A 678 43.81 10.76 -14.90
CA GLU A 678 42.49 11.02 -15.50
C GLU A 678 41.35 10.57 -14.56
N PRO A 679 40.16 11.21 -14.64
CA PRO A 679 39.02 10.78 -13.86
C PRO A 679 38.58 9.36 -14.24
N PRO A 680 38.08 8.56 -13.28
CA PRO A 680 37.55 7.24 -13.59
C PRO A 680 36.37 7.35 -14.55
N VAL A 681 36.41 6.59 -15.64
CA VAL A 681 35.32 6.49 -16.63
C VAL A 681 34.46 5.29 -16.29
N ASP A 682 33.14 5.46 -16.25
CA ASP A 682 32.20 4.35 -16.06
C ASP A 682 32.34 3.33 -17.20
N PRO A 683 32.66 2.05 -16.91
CA PRO A 683 32.76 1.01 -17.94
C PRO A 683 31.41 0.63 -18.58
N ILE A 684 30.28 0.95 -17.93
CA ILE A 684 28.92 0.64 -18.37
C ILE A 684 28.08 1.93 -18.32
N PRO A 685 27.94 2.64 -19.45
CA PRO A 685 27.23 3.92 -19.50
C PRO A 685 25.73 3.84 -19.24
#